data_AF-A0A6G0TU09-F1
#
_entry.id   AF-A0A6G0TU09-F1
#
_cell.length_a   1.000
_cell.length_b   1.000
_cell.length_c   1.000
_cell.angle_alpha   90.00
_cell.angle_beta   90.00
_cell.angle_gamma   90.00
#
_symmetry.space_group_name_H-M   'P 1'
#
loop_
_entity.id
_entity.type
_entity.pdbx_description
1 polymer ?
#
loop_
_entity_poly.entity_id
_entity_poly.type
_entity_poly.pdbx_seq_one_letter_code
_entity_poly.pdbx_strand_id
1 'polypeptide(L)'
;MFSPKMRHSSFFCSVLCIAACTIVTRAANILVFMPLPLKSHFLGFQPLFEELSHRGHNVTVVSSFPLDRPINNYTDIGPFINKERVRNVMELVHMNFITSAQLKWKLGIQLSETIMSHENMKKFLQSNSNSFDLVMIETFCQEYTVAMGHKFNAPVINLAPAMLWVSVSKWLHVPSTFSYIPDVCLQTAGDMDFVERLKNTITGLMQSYVENYLYLPKMKEVMNKYITYEGWESRPPLEHMLNNVSLTLVNSNYAIGVARPYLQGVVEVGGMHLKTPKSLPENLQTILDAADEGVIFFSFGTVVNLNDLPKEKLKIFLNVVQKLKQKVILKWVPKDNVKLPKNIMTGSWFPQNDILAHPNVRLFITHGGLHSIEETAYNAIPIVGVPFFADQYLNIKIVEQKGYGKLVNFFEMTEESFENAVKEVLSNARFKEMAMVQSQVFKDQPMKPLDQAVYWVEYVLRNGGAEHLKNFDVMHLINSNFMISVTNRWFFANLLSNQLEQPNLKDFVRSDDNSFDLVLIESFLQEYTVALGHKFSAPVVNLSPSMVWVSASKWLHLPAIFSYVPDCCIGITDDMSFVDRLKNTIVGLMEMVVEDYLYIPMMKTKMSKHFAYTGWQSRPTLEQMLNNVSLTLMNAHHAVGVCRPYLPGVIEVGGMHIKEPKPLPKDLQDYIDSASHGVIFFSFGSIINLSNLPKEKLNSFLNVISRLKQKVIMKWVPDKSIKLPHNVKVGSWLPQNDILAHSNVKLFITHGGLHSIEEAVYYGKPVIGIPFFADQRSNMKGVEKNGYGKLITYNELTEESFGNAVEEVITNPTFKDKSMIQSQVYRDQPMKPLDRAVYWIEYVIRNDGAKYLKSDSIGLNTAQYFLFDITLFLFLLTVIIAWLVYRGTVKISSKCITN
;
A
#
# COMPACT_ATOMS: atom_id res chain seq x y z
N MET A 1 10.06 59.93 12.34
CA MET A 1 9.79 59.41 13.69
C MET A 1 8.54 58.55 13.63
N PHE A 2 8.65 57.23 13.77
CA PHE A 2 7.49 56.33 13.81
C PHE A 2 7.07 56.08 15.26
N SER A 3 5.77 56.01 15.52
CA SER A 3 5.19 55.96 16.87
C SER A 3 5.57 54.68 17.65
N PRO A 4 5.62 54.72 18.99
CA PRO A 4 6.00 53.57 19.82
C PRO A 4 5.10 52.33 19.63
N LYS A 5 3.82 52.53 19.26
CA LYS A 5 2.85 51.42 19.06
C LYS A 5 3.14 50.57 17.81
N MET A 6 3.76 51.12 16.76
CA MET A 6 4.07 50.33 15.56
C MET A 6 5.31 49.46 15.71
N ARG A 7 6.25 49.81 16.61
CA ARG A 7 7.42 48.96 16.87
C ARG A 7 7.07 47.66 17.57
N HIS A 8 6.06 47.66 18.45
CA HIS A 8 5.60 46.43 19.11
C HIS A 8 4.82 45.50 18.19
N SER A 9 3.99 46.04 17.29
CA SER A 9 3.23 45.22 16.33
C SER A 9 4.12 44.60 15.25
N SER A 10 5.14 45.32 14.80
CA SER A 10 6.12 44.80 13.84
C SER A 10 7.02 43.74 14.49
N PHE A 11 7.43 43.92 15.75
CA PHE A 11 8.21 42.91 16.49
C PHE A 11 7.38 41.64 16.76
N PHE A 12 6.10 41.77 17.11
CA PHE A 12 5.21 40.61 17.29
C PHE A 12 4.96 39.86 15.98
N CYS A 13 4.81 40.55 14.85
CA CYS A 13 4.74 39.92 13.53
C CYS A 13 6.06 39.27 13.13
N SER A 14 7.21 39.87 13.45
CA SER A 14 8.52 39.24 13.21
C SER A 14 8.72 38.00 14.07
N VAL A 15 8.30 38.00 15.33
CA VAL A 15 8.37 36.85 16.23
C VAL A 15 7.36 35.76 15.83
N LEU A 16 6.17 36.12 15.35
CA LEU A 16 5.21 35.17 14.77
C LEU A 16 5.65 34.62 13.42
N CYS A 17 6.32 35.41 12.57
CA CYS A 17 6.95 34.92 11.35
C CYS A 17 8.17 34.05 11.66
N ILE A 18 8.96 34.36 12.69
CA ILE A 18 10.05 33.48 13.15
C ILE A 18 9.47 32.22 13.78
N ALA A 19 8.37 32.29 14.55
CA ALA A 19 7.69 31.14 15.13
C ALA A 19 6.95 30.27 14.08
N ALA A 20 6.43 30.87 13.02
CA ALA A 20 5.84 30.19 11.86
C ALA A 20 6.92 29.65 10.91
N CYS A 21 8.10 30.27 10.85
CA CYS A 21 9.30 29.74 10.21
C CYS A 21 10.06 28.73 11.08
N THR A 22 9.66 28.54 12.35
CA THR A 22 10.19 27.47 13.22
C THR A 22 9.26 26.26 13.27
N ILE A 23 8.76 25.81 12.13
CA ILE A 23 8.83 24.36 11.89
C ILE A 23 10.28 24.07 11.48
N VAL A 24 11.21 24.31 12.41
CA VAL A 24 12.52 23.70 12.30
C VAL A 24 12.22 22.23 12.50
N THR A 25 12.21 21.44 11.42
CA THR A 25 12.39 20.01 11.56
C THR A 25 13.65 19.86 12.41
N ARG A 26 13.50 19.40 13.65
CA ARG A 26 14.67 19.08 14.47
C ARG A 26 15.51 18.14 13.61
N ALA A 27 16.76 18.52 13.38
CA ALA A 27 17.70 17.72 12.62
C ALA A 27 17.81 16.33 13.28
N ALA A 28 17.08 15.36 12.75
CA ALA A 28 17.10 14.00 13.25
C ALA A 28 18.44 13.33 12.93
N ASN A 29 18.93 12.50 13.84
CA ASN A 29 20.07 11.62 13.62
C ASN A 29 19.55 10.29 13.07
N ILE A 30 19.85 9.99 11.82
CA ILE A 30 19.33 8.85 11.07
C ILE A 30 20.47 7.87 10.81
N LEU A 31 20.27 6.60 11.18
CA LEU A 31 21.16 5.50 10.78
C LEU A 31 20.60 4.79 9.57
N VAL A 32 21.39 4.65 8.52
CA VAL A 32 21.14 3.74 7.40
C VAL A 32 22.11 2.56 7.53
N PHE A 33 21.58 1.38 7.82
CA PHE A 33 22.37 0.16 8.01
C PHE A 33 22.14 -0.81 6.86
N MET A 34 22.92 -0.65 5.77
CA MET A 34 22.85 -1.44 4.54
C MET A 34 24.23 -1.98 4.14
N PRO A 35 24.82 -2.89 4.92
CA PRO A 35 26.21 -3.28 4.71
C PRO A 35 26.40 -4.29 3.55
N LEU A 36 25.32 -4.84 2.99
CA LEU A 36 25.35 -5.81 1.90
C LEU A 36 26.11 -5.28 0.66
N PRO A 37 27.02 -6.06 0.05
CA PRO A 37 27.78 -5.62 -1.13
C PRO A 37 26.98 -5.78 -2.43
N LEU A 38 25.69 -5.44 -2.44
CA LEU A 38 24.85 -5.42 -3.65
C LEU A 38 24.64 -3.99 -4.13
N LYS A 39 25.44 -3.59 -5.14
CA LYS A 39 25.48 -2.20 -5.62
C LYS A 39 24.13 -1.70 -6.14
N SER A 40 23.38 -2.56 -6.85
CA SER A 40 22.06 -2.19 -7.35
C SER A 40 21.10 -1.82 -6.22
N HIS A 41 21.10 -2.57 -5.12
CA HIS A 41 20.18 -2.32 -4.01
C HIS A 41 20.50 -0.98 -3.32
N PHE A 42 21.79 -0.76 -3.00
CA PHE A 42 22.24 0.49 -2.38
C PHE A 42 21.95 1.71 -3.26
N LEU A 43 22.30 1.65 -4.55
CA LEU A 43 22.10 2.78 -5.47
C LEU A 43 20.62 3.16 -5.66
N GLY A 44 19.69 2.22 -5.49
CA GLY A 44 18.26 2.49 -5.58
C GLY A 44 17.77 3.44 -4.48
N PHE A 45 18.32 3.32 -3.27
CA PHE A 45 17.95 4.12 -2.10
C PHE A 45 18.92 5.25 -1.77
N GLN A 46 20.14 5.24 -2.31
CA GLN A 46 21.13 6.29 -2.08
C GLN A 46 20.59 7.73 -2.25
N PRO A 47 19.76 8.06 -3.28
CA PRO A 47 19.18 9.39 -3.40
C PRO A 47 18.37 9.84 -2.19
N LEU A 48 17.68 8.92 -1.50
CA LEU A 48 16.94 9.21 -0.26
C LEU A 48 17.89 9.68 0.85
N PHE A 49 19.03 9.03 1.00
CA PHE A 49 20.00 9.34 2.06
C PHE A 49 20.65 10.71 1.81
N GLU A 50 21.01 10.98 0.55
CA GLU A 50 21.54 12.28 0.12
C GLU A 50 20.50 13.39 0.34
N GLU A 51 19.23 13.16 -0.02
CA GLU A 51 18.16 14.16 0.13
C GLU A 51 17.83 14.45 1.60
N LEU A 52 17.78 13.44 2.47
CA LEU A 52 17.58 13.64 3.91
C LEU A 52 18.70 14.48 4.52
N SER A 53 19.95 14.24 4.11
CA SER A 53 21.11 15.03 4.52
C SER A 53 21.01 16.48 4.01
N HIS A 54 20.61 16.70 2.75
CA HIS A 54 20.37 18.03 2.19
C HIS A 54 19.26 18.80 2.91
N ARG A 55 18.26 18.09 3.44
CA ARG A 55 17.17 18.65 4.26
C ARG A 55 17.56 18.94 5.71
N GLY A 56 18.82 18.70 6.07
CA GLY A 56 19.40 19.08 7.36
C GLY A 56 19.46 17.95 8.39
N HIS A 57 19.07 16.72 8.04
CA HIS A 57 19.24 15.56 8.94
C HIS A 57 20.71 15.12 9.00
N ASN A 58 21.12 14.56 10.13
CA ASN A 58 22.43 13.92 10.28
C ASN A 58 22.32 12.45 9.89
N VAL A 59 22.82 12.09 8.71
CA VAL A 59 22.66 10.74 8.14
C VAL A 59 23.98 9.98 8.26
N THR A 60 23.98 8.88 9.02
CA THR A 60 25.11 7.94 9.08
C THR A 60 24.80 6.71 8.24
N VAL A 61 25.61 6.44 7.22
CA VAL A 61 25.40 5.35 6.27
C VAL A 61 26.47 4.28 6.43
N VAL A 62 26.05 3.12 6.95
CA VAL A 62 26.87 1.93 7.10
C VAL A 62 26.68 1.07 5.86
N SER A 63 27.62 1.14 4.91
CA SER A 63 27.52 0.44 3.62
C SER A 63 28.86 -0.07 3.08
N SER A 64 28.80 -0.98 2.11
CA SER A 64 29.97 -1.38 1.33
C SER A 64 30.29 -0.39 0.18
N PHE A 65 29.56 0.72 0.06
CA PHE A 65 29.63 1.68 -1.04
C PHE A 65 29.70 3.13 -0.54
N PRO A 66 30.76 3.50 0.20
CA PRO A 66 30.93 4.88 0.68
C PRO A 66 31.01 5.86 -0.49
N LEU A 67 30.60 7.11 -0.26
CA LEU A 67 30.66 8.15 -1.26
C LEU A 67 32.10 8.59 -1.54
N ASP A 68 32.44 8.74 -2.82
CA ASP A 68 33.72 9.33 -3.23
C ASP A 68 33.73 10.87 -3.06
N ARG A 69 32.59 11.47 -2.68
CA ARG A 69 32.41 12.92 -2.53
C ARG A 69 31.84 13.25 -1.14
N PRO A 70 32.35 14.29 -0.46
CA PRO A 70 31.78 14.70 0.83
C PRO A 70 30.42 15.38 0.64
N ILE A 71 29.49 15.10 1.54
CA ILE A 71 28.18 15.77 1.67
C ILE A 71 28.03 16.22 3.13
N ASN A 72 27.52 17.43 3.37
CA ASN A 72 27.30 17.95 4.72
C ASN A 72 26.30 17.08 5.48
N ASN A 73 26.55 16.83 6.77
CA ASN A 73 25.69 15.99 7.62
C ASN A 73 25.53 14.54 7.10
N TYR A 74 26.46 14.06 6.26
CA TYR A 74 26.47 12.68 5.76
C TYR A 74 27.78 12.00 6.21
N THR A 75 27.68 10.92 6.97
CA THR A 75 28.82 10.18 7.51
C THR A 75 28.83 8.75 6.97
N ASP A 76 29.87 8.37 6.23
CA ASP A 76 30.05 7.00 5.74
C ASP A 76 30.81 6.12 6.73
N ILE A 77 30.36 4.87 6.88
CA ILE A 77 31.05 3.81 7.61
C ILE A 77 31.18 2.61 6.67
N GLY A 78 32.41 2.30 6.24
CA GLY A 78 32.71 1.27 5.25
C GLY A 78 34.03 1.51 4.51
N PRO A 79 34.32 0.76 3.43
CA PRO A 79 33.57 -0.41 2.95
C PRO A 79 33.87 -1.67 3.78
N PHE A 80 33.04 -2.71 3.64
CA PHE A 80 33.18 -3.98 4.39
C PHE A 80 33.62 -5.18 3.54
N ILE A 81 33.58 -5.08 2.21
CA ILE A 81 34.04 -6.12 1.28
C ILE A 81 34.74 -5.48 0.07
N ASN A 82 35.80 -6.12 -0.43
CA ASN A 82 36.54 -5.71 -1.62
C ASN A 82 36.00 -6.40 -2.89
N LYS A 83 36.04 -5.70 -4.04
CA LYS A 83 35.22 -5.81 -5.27
C LYS A 83 35.08 -7.15 -6.03
N GLU A 84 35.55 -8.31 -5.58
CA GLU A 84 35.75 -9.48 -6.48
C GLU A 84 35.29 -10.86 -5.96
N ARG A 85 34.03 -11.00 -5.54
CA ARG A 85 33.37 -12.32 -5.55
C ARG A 85 32.12 -12.30 -6.41
N VAL A 86 32.32 -12.01 -7.70
CA VAL A 86 31.31 -12.35 -8.72
C VAL A 86 31.29 -13.87 -8.79
N ARG A 87 30.22 -14.50 -8.30
CA ARG A 87 29.97 -15.92 -8.58
C ARG A 87 29.94 -16.09 -10.09
N ASN A 88 30.45 -17.23 -10.57
CA ASN A 88 30.27 -17.58 -11.97
C ASN A 88 28.77 -17.53 -12.29
N VAL A 89 28.37 -16.63 -13.18
CA VAL A 89 26.96 -16.40 -13.53
C VAL A 89 26.31 -17.72 -13.96
N MET A 90 27.06 -18.61 -14.61
CA MET A 90 26.60 -19.92 -15.05
C MET A 90 26.11 -20.83 -13.91
N GLU A 91 26.62 -20.66 -12.68
CA GLU A 91 26.11 -21.39 -11.50
C GLU A 91 24.72 -20.91 -11.06
N LEU A 92 24.37 -19.66 -11.39
CA LEU A 92 23.09 -19.04 -11.02
C LEU A 92 21.97 -19.35 -12.04
N VAL A 93 22.32 -19.60 -13.30
CA VAL A 93 21.35 -19.71 -14.41
C VAL A 93 20.72 -21.13 -14.51
N HIS A 94 21.28 -22.16 -13.87
CA HIS A 94 20.79 -23.56 -13.96
C HIS A 94 19.87 -24.00 -12.80
N MET A 95 19.41 -23.07 -11.97
CA MET A 95 18.64 -23.41 -10.78
C MET A 95 17.14 -23.57 -11.08
N ASN A 96 16.52 -24.58 -10.48
CA ASN A 96 15.07 -24.66 -10.42
C ASN A 96 14.55 -23.78 -9.26
N PHE A 97 13.24 -23.63 -9.17
CA PHE A 97 12.61 -22.75 -8.18
C PHE A 97 12.93 -23.12 -6.72
N ILE A 98 13.17 -24.41 -6.41
CA ILE A 98 13.55 -24.87 -5.07
C ILE A 98 15.01 -24.54 -4.77
N THR A 99 15.92 -24.90 -5.67
CA THR A 99 17.36 -24.67 -5.46
C THR A 99 17.71 -23.18 -5.45
N SER A 100 16.95 -22.36 -6.20
CA SER A 100 17.07 -20.90 -6.18
C SER A 100 16.82 -20.30 -4.80
N ALA A 101 15.74 -20.72 -4.12
CA ALA A 101 15.42 -20.25 -2.77
C ALA A 101 16.48 -20.69 -1.73
N GLN A 102 16.97 -21.92 -1.81
CA GLN A 102 18.01 -22.43 -0.91
C GLN A 102 19.36 -21.72 -1.11
N LEU A 103 19.72 -21.42 -2.36
CA LEU A 103 20.95 -20.69 -2.66
C LEU A 103 20.91 -19.28 -2.07
N LYS A 104 19.76 -18.59 -2.20
CA LYS A 104 19.52 -17.26 -1.62
C LYS A 104 19.84 -17.27 -0.11
N TRP A 105 19.26 -18.20 0.63
CA TRP A 105 19.52 -18.37 2.06
C TRP A 105 20.98 -18.63 2.39
N LYS A 106 21.62 -19.57 1.67
CA LYS A 106 23.04 -19.89 1.87
C LYS A 106 23.95 -18.68 1.60
N LEU A 107 23.68 -17.93 0.54
CA LEU A 107 24.42 -16.72 0.20
C LEU A 107 24.28 -15.66 1.29
N GLY A 108 23.04 -15.43 1.75
CA GLY A 108 22.73 -14.50 2.84
C GLY A 108 23.60 -14.75 4.07
N ILE A 109 23.62 -16.00 4.54
CA ILE A 109 24.38 -16.38 5.74
C ILE A 109 25.88 -16.16 5.53
N GLN A 110 26.43 -16.59 4.38
CA GLN A 110 27.86 -16.45 4.08
C GLN A 110 28.30 -14.98 4.00
N LEU A 111 27.52 -14.14 3.34
CA LEU A 111 27.82 -12.70 3.25
C LEU A 111 27.72 -12.05 4.63
N SER A 112 26.71 -12.41 5.41
CA SER A 112 26.50 -11.85 6.74
C SER A 112 27.66 -12.17 7.69
N GLU A 113 28.12 -13.42 7.73
CA GLU A 113 29.33 -13.80 8.48
C GLU A 113 30.57 -12.99 8.05
N THR A 114 30.73 -12.77 6.74
CA THR A 114 31.88 -12.04 6.19
C THR A 114 31.85 -10.56 6.59
N ILE A 115 30.70 -9.91 6.41
CA ILE A 115 30.49 -8.48 6.70
C ILE A 115 30.62 -8.21 8.20
N MET A 116 29.93 -9.01 9.02
CA MET A 116 29.85 -8.80 10.46
C MET A 116 31.19 -9.08 11.17
N SER A 117 32.06 -9.89 10.56
CA SER A 117 33.42 -10.13 11.03
C SER A 117 34.39 -9.00 10.72
N HIS A 118 34.04 -8.03 9.87
CA HIS A 118 34.94 -6.96 9.45
C HIS A 118 35.26 -6.01 10.62
N GLU A 119 36.52 -5.59 10.75
CA GLU A 119 36.98 -4.77 11.89
C GLU A 119 36.24 -3.43 12.01
N ASN A 120 35.98 -2.74 10.88
CA ASN A 120 35.17 -1.51 10.89
C ASN A 120 33.73 -1.75 11.38
N MET A 121 33.15 -2.93 11.07
CA MET A 121 31.80 -3.29 11.52
C MET A 121 31.79 -3.55 13.03
N LYS A 122 32.76 -4.32 13.54
CA LYS A 122 32.93 -4.54 14.99
C LYS A 122 33.08 -3.23 15.75
N LYS A 123 33.94 -2.32 15.27
CA LYS A 123 34.15 -0.99 15.87
C LYS A 123 32.85 -0.18 15.92
N PHE A 124 32.07 -0.18 14.84
CA PHE A 124 30.77 0.51 14.82
C PHE A 124 29.80 -0.08 15.85
N LEU A 125 29.66 -1.42 15.88
CA LEU A 125 28.72 -2.10 16.78
C LEU A 125 29.09 -1.94 18.26
N GLN A 126 30.38 -1.89 18.59
CA GLN A 126 30.90 -1.68 19.94
C GLN A 126 30.86 -0.21 20.40
N SER A 127 30.64 0.73 19.47
CA SER A 127 30.50 2.12 19.85
C SER A 127 29.16 2.38 20.57
N ASN A 128 29.25 3.12 21.68
CA ASN A 128 28.12 3.66 22.44
C ASN A 128 28.02 5.19 22.32
N SER A 129 28.84 5.82 21.47
CA SER A 129 28.86 7.28 21.30
C SER A 129 27.72 7.81 20.44
N ASN A 130 27.01 6.94 19.73
CA ASN A 130 26.02 7.30 18.73
C ASN A 130 24.61 7.09 19.29
N SER A 131 23.72 8.06 19.08
CA SER A 131 22.28 7.92 19.27
C SER A 131 21.58 8.26 17.96
N PHE A 132 20.52 7.52 17.65
CA PHE A 132 19.75 7.71 16.42
C PHE A 132 18.27 7.85 16.76
N ASP A 133 17.60 8.78 16.09
CA ASP A 133 16.16 9.00 16.17
C ASP A 133 15.39 8.05 15.23
N LEU A 134 16.09 7.45 14.26
CA LEU A 134 15.54 6.55 13.25
C LEU A 134 16.62 5.59 12.73
N VAL A 135 16.22 4.34 12.49
CA VAL A 135 17.06 3.33 11.83
C VAL A 135 16.40 2.89 10.54
N MET A 136 17.16 2.89 9.44
CA MET A 136 16.77 2.30 8.16
C MET A 136 17.58 1.03 7.93
N ILE A 137 16.90 -0.05 7.57
CA ILE A 137 17.53 -1.33 7.24
C ILE A 137 17.07 -1.82 5.87
N GLU A 138 17.88 -2.66 5.24
CA GLU A 138 17.46 -3.39 4.06
C GLU A 138 17.03 -4.81 4.44
N THR A 139 15.80 -5.18 4.09
CA THR A 139 15.38 -6.59 4.17
C THR A 139 15.74 -7.28 2.87
N PHE A 140 17.00 -7.72 2.76
CA PHE A 140 17.47 -8.67 1.74
C PHE A 140 18.54 -9.59 2.29
N CYS A 141 18.12 -10.75 2.78
CA CYS A 141 19.01 -11.75 3.35
C CYS A 141 19.87 -11.21 4.53
N GLN A 142 19.38 -10.20 5.24
CA GLN A 142 20.05 -9.49 6.33
C GLN A 142 19.08 -9.15 7.46
N GLU A 143 18.16 -10.06 7.76
CA GLU A 143 17.07 -9.83 8.72
C GLU A 143 17.57 -9.45 10.11
N TYR A 144 18.75 -9.93 10.52
CA TYR A 144 19.39 -9.60 11.81
C TYR A 144 19.65 -8.11 12.02
N THR A 145 19.66 -7.30 10.95
CA THR A 145 19.91 -5.86 11.00
C THR A 145 18.83 -5.10 11.77
N VAL A 146 17.62 -5.66 11.87
CA VAL A 146 16.51 -5.08 12.66
C VAL A 146 16.87 -4.90 14.14
N ALA A 147 17.84 -5.66 14.66
CA ALA A 147 18.34 -5.51 16.02
C ALA A 147 18.99 -4.14 16.30
N MET A 148 19.32 -3.36 15.25
CA MET A 148 19.77 -1.98 15.39
C MET A 148 18.68 -1.07 15.96
N GLY A 149 17.39 -1.32 15.67
CA GLY A 149 16.28 -0.60 16.27
C GLY A 149 16.27 -0.75 17.80
N HIS A 150 16.47 -1.98 18.30
CA HIS A 150 16.60 -2.22 19.74
C HIS A 150 17.88 -1.60 20.31
N LYS A 151 19.03 -1.68 19.61
CA LYS A 151 20.31 -1.11 20.10
C LYS A 151 20.19 0.37 20.38
N PHE A 152 19.51 1.10 19.51
CA PHE A 152 19.41 2.56 19.58
C PHE A 152 18.07 3.05 20.15
N ASN A 153 17.18 2.12 20.55
CA ASN A 153 15.81 2.42 20.97
C ASN A 153 15.09 3.36 19.99
N ALA A 154 15.18 3.03 18.70
CA ALA A 154 14.72 3.85 17.60
C ALA A 154 13.73 3.09 16.71
N PRO A 155 12.72 3.78 16.14
CA PRO A 155 11.84 3.18 15.13
C PRO A 155 12.64 2.70 13.92
N VAL A 156 12.16 1.64 13.28
CA VAL A 156 12.83 0.99 12.14
C VAL A 156 12.00 1.19 10.87
N ILE A 157 12.61 1.75 9.84
CA ILE A 157 12.08 1.73 8.46
C ILE A 157 12.80 0.63 7.68
N ASN A 158 12.01 -0.21 7.03
CA ASN A 158 12.52 -1.24 6.15
C ASN A 158 12.56 -0.74 4.70
N LEU A 159 13.67 -1.03 4.01
CA LEU A 159 13.88 -0.74 2.60
C LEU A 159 13.85 -2.06 1.82
N ALA A 160 12.84 -2.23 0.97
CA ALA A 160 12.69 -3.41 0.13
C ALA A 160 13.13 -3.09 -1.32
N PRO A 161 14.21 -3.70 -1.84
CA PRO A 161 14.83 -3.33 -3.11
C PRO A 161 14.02 -3.73 -4.36
N ALA A 162 12.97 -4.51 -4.18
CA ALA A 162 12.04 -4.95 -5.22
C ALA A 162 10.69 -5.27 -4.58
N MET A 163 9.73 -5.76 -5.38
CA MET A 163 8.45 -6.29 -4.87
C MET A 163 8.67 -7.29 -3.71
N LEU A 164 7.86 -7.18 -2.67
CA LEU A 164 7.97 -8.02 -1.47
C LEU A 164 7.89 -9.52 -1.79
N TRP A 165 8.87 -10.33 -1.37
CA TRP A 165 8.70 -11.77 -1.35
C TRP A 165 7.85 -12.23 -0.16
N VAL A 166 7.52 -13.52 -0.16
CA VAL A 166 6.55 -14.11 0.77
C VAL A 166 6.96 -13.94 2.24
N SER A 167 8.23 -14.14 2.57
CA SER A 167 8.74 -13.97 3.95
C SER A 167 8.62 -12.53 4.46
N VAL A 168 8.98 -11.53 3.65
CA VAL A 168 8.79 -10.10 4.05
C VAL A 168 7.31 -9.78 4.18
N SER A 169 6.50 -10.27 3.23
CA SER A 169 5.05 -10.05 3.25
C SER A 169 4.43 -10.60 4.55
N LYS A 170 4.88 -11.79 4.99
CA LYS A 170 4.48 -12.39 6.26
C LYS A 170 4.86 -11.51 7.45
N TRP A 171 6.07 -10.96 7.51
CA TRP A 171 6.50 -10.10 8.61
C TRP A 171 5.72 -8.78 8.64
N LEU A 172 5.38 -8.25 7.46
CA LEU A 172 4.62 -7.02 7.32
C LEU A 172 3.10 -7.24 7.37
N HIS A 173 2.61 -8.45 7.62
CA HIS A 173 1.18 -8.81 7.60
C HIS A 173 0.46 -8.53 6.26
N VAL A 174 1.22 -8.42 5.18
CA VAL A 174 0.72 -8.30 3.80
C VAL A 174 0.37 -9.70 3.28
N PRO A 175 -0.86 -9.92 2.78
CA PRO A 175 -1.25 -11.23 2.27
C PRO A 175 -0.39 -11.64 1.07
N SER A 176 0.04 -12.90 1.08
CA SER A 176 0.71 -13.54 -0.06
C SER A 176 -0.31 -14.43 -0.77
N THR A 177 -1.04 -13.88 -1.73
CA THR A 177 -2.04 -14.62 -2.51
C THR A 177 -1.38 -15.38 -3.65
N PHE A 178 -1.02 -16.65 -3.41
CA PHE A 178 -0.30 -17.48 -4.38
C PHE A 178 -1.09 -17.79 -5.67
N SER A 179 -2.39 -17.46 -5.70
CA SER A 179 -3.24 -17.65 -6.87
C SER A 179 -2.95 -16.69 -8.03
N TYR A 180 -2.42 -15.49 -7.75
CA TYR A 180 -2.16 -14.48 -8.78
C TYR A 180 -0.95 -13.57 -8.53
N ILE A 181 -0.36 -13.56 -7.32
CA ILE A 181 0.88 -12.82 -7.07
C ILE A 181 2.05 -13.75 -7.35
N PRO A 182 2.84 -13.53 -8.43
CA PRO A 182 3.96 -14.39 -8.77
C PRO A 182 5.11 -14.18 -7.79
N ASP A 183 5.76 -15.27 -7.39
CA ASP A 183 7.02 -15.24 -6.64
C ASP A 183 8.17 -14.82 -7.55
N VAL A 184 9.04 -13.93 -7.06
CA VAL A 184 10.20 -13.39 -7.80
C VAL A 184 11.23 -14.45 -8.21
N CYS A 185 11.19 -15.66 -7.63
CA CYS A 185 12.03 -16.79 -8.04
C CYS A 185 11.43 -17.61 -9.19
N LEU A 186 10.25 -17.25 -9.71
CA LEU A 186 9.57 -17.96 -10.78
C LEU A 186 9.63 -17.20 -12.11
N GLN A 187 9.54 -17.98 -13.19
CA GLN A 187 9.55 -17.49 -14.57
C GLN A 187 8.12 -17.26 -15.08
N THR A 188 7.25 -16.69 -14.24
CA THR A 188 5.82 -16.49 -14.55
C THR A 188 5.37 -15.11 -14.11
N ALA A 189 4.22 -14.66 -14.60
CA ALA A 189 3.59 -13.39 -14.24
C ALA A 189 2.21 -13.65 -13.61
N GLY A 190 1.29 -12.68 -13.56
CA GLY A 190 0.03 -12.82 -12.81
C GLY A 190 -1.02 -13.76 -13.44
N ASP A 191 -0.94 -14.01 -14.75
CA ASP A 191 -1.84 -14.84 -15.56
C ASP A 191 -1.49 -16.34 -15.53
N MET A 192 -1.14 -16.85 -14.35
CA MET A 192 -0.62 -18.20 -14.18
C MET A 192 -1.63 -19.31 -14.54
N ASP A 193 -1.16 -20.31 -15.29
CA ASP A 193 -1.88 -21.56 -15.47
C ASP A 193 -1.92 -22.42 -14.18
N PHE A 194 -2.50 -23.62 -14.24
CA PHE A 194 -2.54 -24.51 -13.08
C PHE A 194 -1.16 -24.93 -12.57
N VAL A 195 -0.22 -25.25 -13.46
CA VAL A 195 1.13 -25.73 -13.11
C VAL A 195 1.97 -24.58 -12.54
N GLU A 196 1.83 -23.39 -13.11
CA GLU A 196 2.47 -22.18 -12.61
C GLU A 196 1.94 -21.79 -11.23
N ARG A 197 0.60 -21.78 -11.03
CA ARG A 197 0.01 -21.55 -9.70
C ARG A 197 0.43 -22.63 -8.69
N LEU A 198 0.61 -23.88 -9.12
CA LEU A 198 1.12 -24.96 -8.26
C LEU A 198 2.57 -24.72 -7.84
N LYS A 199 3.46 -24.38 -8.79
CA LYS A 199 4.86 -24.01 -8.48
C LYS A 199 4.92 -22.78 -7.57
N ASN A 200 4.09 -21.78 -7.83
CA ASN A 200 3.97 -20.57 -7.02
C ASN A 200 3.54 -20.89 -5.60
N THR A 201 2.50 -21.71 -5.44
CA THR A 201 2.02 -22.16 -4.13
C THR A 201 3.09 -22.95 -3.37
N ILE A 202 3.78 -23.90 -4.02
CA ILE A 202 4.86 -24.67 -3.37
C ILE A 202 6.01 -23.76 -2.94
N THR A 203 6.42 -22.83 -3.80
CA THR A 203 7.50 -21.86 -3.51
C THR A 203 7.13 -20.97 -2.33
N GLY A 204 5.91 -20.43 -2.34
CA GLY A 204 5.40 -19.58 -1.27
C GLY A 204 5.25 -20.30 0.06
N LEU A 205 4.78 -21.55 0.07
CA LEU A 205 4.74 -22.39 1.27
C LEU A 205 6.14 -22.69 1.80
N MET A 206 7.10 -22.98 0.93
CA MET A 206 8.49 -23.19 1.32
C MET A 206 9.08 -21.93 1.99
N GLN A 207 8.90 -20.75 1.41
CA GLN A 207 9.35 -19.50 2.01
C GLN A 207 8.59 -19.15 3.30
N SER A 208 7.29 -19.44 3.36
CA SER A 208 6.46 -19.13 4.54
C SER A 208 6.80 -19.99 5.76
N TYR A 209 7.13 -21.27 5.54
CA TYR A 209 7.29 -22.26 6.60
C TYR A 209 8.72 -22.77 6.74
N VAL A 210 9.32 -23.30 5.68
CA VAL A 210 10.65 -23.93 5.72
C VAL A 210 11.74 -22.91 6.07
N GLU A 211 11.61 -21.66 5.62
CA GLU A 211 12.53 -20.58 5.96
C GLU A 211 12.69 -20.39 7.47
N ASN A 212 11.60 -20.48 8.25
CA ASN A 212 11.67 -20.29 9.71
C ASN A 212 12.43 -21.41 10.42
N TYR A 213 12.57 -22.58 9.80
CA TYR A 213 13.26 -23.73 10.39
C TYR A 213 14.70 -23.86 9.90
N LEU A 214 15.00 -23.47 8.65
CA LEU A 214 16.33 -23.68 8.07
C LEU A 214 17.19 -22.43 7.98
N TYR A 215 16.57 -21.25 7.84
CA TYR A 215 17.27 -20.00 7.52
C TYR A 215 17.25 -19.00 8.68
N LEU A 216 16.08 -18.64 9.19
CA LEU A 216 15.93 -17.67 10.28
C LEU A 216 16.74 -18.05 11.54
N PRO A 217 16.83 -19.33 11.98
CA PRO A 217 17.68 -19.70 13.10
C PRO A 217 19.15 -19.36 12.89
N LYS A 218 19.66 -19.53 11.67
CA LYS A 218 21.04 -19.16 11.32
C LYS A 218 21.23 -17.65 11.31
N MET A 219 20.21 -16.89 10.91
CA MET A 219 20.25 -15.43 11.03
C MET A 219 20.24 -14.96 12.49
N LYS A 220 19.53 -15.66 13.38
CA LYS A 220 19.61 -15.43 14.83
C LYS A 220 20.99 -15.76 15.38
N GLU A 221 21.62 -16.82 14.92
CA GLU A 221 23.01 -17.16 15.31
C GLU A 221 23.98 -16.04 14.93
N VAL A 222 23.91 -15.53 13.69
CA VAL A 222 24.70 -14.37 13.25
C VAL A 222 24.41 -13.14 14.12
N MET A 223 23.14 -12.85 14.38
CA MET A 223 22.71 -11.73 15.23
C MET A 223 23.29 -11.83 16.65
N ASN A 224 23.20 -13.01 17.28
CA ASN A 224 23.67 -13.25 18.64
C ASN A 224 25.20 -13.26 18.73
N LYS A 225 25.87 -13.72 17.67
CA LYS A 225 27.33 -13.78 17.61
C LYS A 225 27.98 -12.41 17.44
N TYR A 226 27.42 -11.55 16.59
CA TYR A 226 28.09 -10.30 16.19
C TYR A 226 27.44 -9.02 16.71
N ILE A 227 26.13 -9.00 16.95
CA ILE A 227 25.43 -7.83 17.45
C ILE A 227 25.28 -7.98 18.96
N THR A 228 26.36 -7.71 19.68
CA THR A 228 26.39 -7.68 21.14
C THR A 228 26.67 -6.24 21.60
N TYR A 229 25.84 -5.75 22.51
CA TYR A 229 25.89 -4.41 23.09
C TYR A 229 25.24 -4.45 24.47
N GLU A 230 25.49 -3.47 25.34
CA GLU A 230 24.89 -3.47 26.68
C GLU A 230 23.35 -3.60 26.62
N GLY A 231 22.78 -4.63 27.26
CA GLY A 231 21.34 -4.92 27.23
C GLY A 231 20.86 -5.72 26.01
N TRP A 232 21.74 -6.26 25.16
CA TRP A 232 21.33 -7.10 24.02
C TRP A 232 20.54 -8.36 24.44
N GLU A 233 20.67 -8.81 25.68
CA GLU A 233 19.96 -9.94 26.25
C GLU A 233 18.45 -9.67 26.39
N SER A 234 18.01 -8.40 26.46
CA SER A 234 16.60 -8.02 26.50
C SER A 234 15.95 -7.91 25.12
N ARG A 235 16.71 -8.17 24.03
CA ARG A 235 16.18 -8.11 22.67
C ARG A 235 14.97 -9.03 22.50
N PRO A 236 13.86 -8.54 21.92
CA PRO A 236 12.79 -9.42 21.46
C PRO A 236 13.32 -10.44 20.44
N PRO A 237 12.61 -11.58 20.25
CA PRO A 237 12.92 -12.51 19.17
C PRO A 237 13.00 -11.80 17.81
N LEU A 238 13.90 -12.27 16.93
CA LEU A 238 14.14 -11.68 15.61
C LEU A 238 12.83 -11.44 14.84
N GLU A 239 11.93 -12.43 14.81
CA GLU A 239 10.65 -12.34 14.13
C GLU A 239 9.75 -11.24 14.72
N HIS A 240 9.78 -11.06 16.04
CA HIS A 240 9.01 -10.00 16.70
C HIS A 240 9.53 -8.62 16.31
N MET A 241 10.85 -8.46 16.21
CA MET A 241 11.43 -7.19 15.74
C MET A 241 11.09 -6.93 14.26
N LEU A 242 11.14 -7.96 13.40
CA LEU A 242 10.75 -7.84 11.98
C LEU A 242 9.26 -7.49 11.80
N ASN A 243 8.38 -8.06 12.63
CA ASN A 243 6.96 -7.74 12.61
C ASN A 243 6.64 -6.33 13.13
N ASN A 244 7.58 -5.70 13.84
CA ASN A 244 7.36 -4.43 14.53
C ASN A 244 8.07 -3.24 13.86
N VAL A 245 8.47 -3.36 12.59
CA VAL A 245 8.98 -2.22 11.82
C VAL A 245 7.88 -1.17 11.62
N SER A 246 8.25 0.11 11.65
CA SER A 246 7.31 1.24 11.59
C SER A 246 6.75 1.49 10.20
N LEU A 247 7.56 1.23 9.17
CA LEU A 247 7.23 1.50 7.77
C LEU A 247 8.09 0.62 6.86
N THR A 248 7.58 0.25 5.69
CA THR A 248 8.38 -0.32 4.60
C THR A 248 8.27 0.55 3.35
N LEU A 249 9.42 0.97 2.81
CA LEU A 249 9.53 1.57 1.49
C LEU A 249 9.88 0.48 0.47
N VAL A 250 9.03 0.26 -0.52
CA VAL A 250 9.18 -0.80 -1.53
C VAL A 250 9.55 -0.17 -2.87
N ASN A 251 10.67 -0.59 -3.45
CA ASN A 251 11.05 -0.22 -4.80
C ASN A 251 10.21 -1.04 -5.80
N SER A 252 8.97 -0.63 -5.99
CA SER A 252 8.03 -1.22 -6.96
C SER A 252 7.10 -0.15 -7.50
N ASN A 253 6.51 -0.43 -8.66
CA ASN A 253 5.51 0.44 -9.29
C ASN A 253 4.59 -0.39 -10.19
N TYR A 254 3.27 -0.26 -10.01
CA TYR A 254 2.26 -0.99 -10.80
C TYR A 254 2.34 -0.74 -12.33
N ALA A 255 2.93 0.38 -12.77
CA ALA A 255 3.12 0.66 -14.19
C ALA A 255 4.05 -0.37 -14.85
N ILE A 256 5.07 -0.87 -14.15
CA ILE A 256 6.03 -1.85 -14.68
C ILE A 256 5.98 -3.20 -13.96
N GLY A 257 5.19 -3.31 -12.90
CA GLY A 257 4.98 -4.51 -12.10
C GLY A 257 3.54 -5.01 -12.17
N VAL A 258 3.12 -5.70 -11.11
CA VAL A 258 1.75 -6.18 -10.88
C VAL A 258 1.04 -5.31 -9.85
N ALA A 259 -0.27 -5.11 -10.00
CA ALA A 259 -1.08 -4.44 -8.99
C ALA A 259 -1.21 -5.35 -7.76
N ARG A 260 -0.74 -4.88 -6.61
CA ARG A 260 -0.69 -5.67 -5.38
C ARG A 260 -1.35 -4.94 -4.22
N PRO A 261 -2.13 -5.64 -3.37
CA PRO A 261 -2.73 -5.00 -2.22
C PRO A 261 -1.70 -4.81 -1.08
N TYR A 262 -1.50 -3.56 -0.64
CA TYR A 262 -0.57 -3.18 0.42
C TYR A 262 -1.27 -2.51 1.61
N LEU A 263 -0.75 -2.77 2.82
CA LEU A 263 -1.14 -2.03 4.02
C LEU A 263 -0.60 -0.59 3.96
N GLN A 264 -1.21 0.33 4.68
CA GLN A 264 -0.83 1.75 4.70
C GLN A 264 0.63 1.99 5.13
N GLY A 265 1.19 1.12 5.99
CA GLY A 265 2.60 1.13 6.37
C GLY A 265 3.58 0.60 5.32
N VAL A 266 3.11 0.21 4.13
CA VAL A 266 3.92 -0.28 3.02
C VAL A 266 3.73 0.64 1.82
N VAL A 267 4.76 1.41 1.50
CA VAL A 267 4.70 2.51 0.53
C VAL A 267 5.57 2.20 -0.68
N GLU A 268 4.97 2.24 -1.87
CA GLU A 268 5.70 2.11 -3.12
C GLU A 268 6.47 3.39 -3.44
N VAL A 269 7.76 3.24 -3.77
CA VAL A 269 8.70 4.31 -4.10
C VAL A 269 9.58 3.93 -5.31
N GLY A 270 9.02 3.14 -6.24
CA GLY A 270 9.68 2.76 -7.49
C GLY A 270 10.16 3.97 -8.29
N GLY A 271 11.40 3.95 -8.78
CA GLY A 271 11.97 5.02 -9.60
C GLY A 271 12.65 6.17 -8.87
N MET A 272 12.90 6.08 -7.56
CA MET A 272 13.64 7.12 -6.79
C MET A 272 15.02 7.48 -7.37
N HIS A 273 15.68 6.51 -8.01
CA HIS A 273 17.01 6.68 -8.62
C HIS A 273 16.99 7.44 -9.94
N LEU A 274 15.81 7.63 -10.55
CA LEU A 274 15.66 8.30 -11.84
C LEU A 274 15.93 9.79 -11.67
N LYS A 275 16.90 10.29 -12.44
CA LYS A 275 17.29 11.70 -12.44
C LYS A 275 16.95 12.32 -13.79
N THR A 276 16.77 13.64 -13.79
CA THR A 276 16.72 14.40 -15.05
C THR A 276 18.01 14.11 -15.84
N PRO A 277 17.90 13.68 -17.10
CA PRO A 277 19.05 13.36 -17.93
C PRO A 277 20.05 14.51 -18.00
N LYS A 278 21.33 14.19 -17.92
CA LYS A 278 22.43 15.15 -18.10
C LYS A 278 22.95 15.11 -19.53
N SER A 279 23.69 16.15 -19.93
CA SER A 279 24.41 16.17 -21.21
C SER A 279 25.39 14.99 -21.27
N LEU A 280 25.32 14.23 -22.38
CA LEU A 280 26.24 13.13 -22.63
C LEU A 280 27.66 13.67 -22.88
N PRO A 281 28.70 12.89 -22.58
CA PRO A 281 30.05 13.16 -23.06
C PRO A 281 30.07 13.40 -24.57
N GLU A 282 30.84 14.38 -25.04
CA GLU A 282 30.82 14.87 -26.44
C GLU A 282 31.01 13.75 -27.47
N ASN A 283 31.89 12.79 -27.19
CA ASN A 283 32.13 11.63 -28.06
C ASN A 283 30.89 10.72 -28.17
N LEU A 284 30.17 10.51 -27.08
CA LEU A 284 28.92 9.77 -27.08
C LEU A 284 27.85 10.57 -27.82
N GLN A 285 27.65 11.82 -27.45
CA GLN A 285 26.67 12.71 -28.06
C GLN A 285 26.79 12.71 -29.60
N THR A 286 28.01 12.91 -30.10
CA THR A 286 28.31 12.90 -31.56
C THR A 286 27.91 11.59 -32.23
N ILE A 287 28.17 10.44 -31.60
CA ILE A 287 27.83 9.12 -32.15
C ILE A 287 26.32 8.90 -32.15
N LEU A 288 25.62 9.29 -31.08
CA LEU A 288 24.18 9.14 -31.00
C LEU A 288 23.45 10.08 -31.97
N ASP A 289 23.95 11.31 -32.16
CA ASP A 289 23.38 12.29 -33.08
C ASP A 289 23.56 11.89 -34.55
N ALA A 290 24.72 11.33 -34.91
CA ALA A 290 25.02 10.88 -36.27
C ALA A 290 24.39 9.52 -36.66
N ALA A 291 23.58 8.92 -35.79
CA ALA A 291 22.99 7.59 -36.01
C ALA A 291 21.62 7.69 -36.71
N ASP A 292 21.63 7.88 -38.04
CA ASP A 292 20.42 8.06 -38.86
C ASP A 292 19.40 6.90 -38.72
N GLU A 293 19.91 5.67 -38.64
CA GLU A 293 19.10 4.44 -38.49
C GLU A 293 18.71 4.14 -37.03
N GLY A 294 19.12 5.02 -36.11
CA GLY A 294 18.92 4.89 -34.67
C GLY A 294 20.03 4.15 -33.93
N VAL A 295 19.90 4.15 -32.60
CA VAL A 295 20.86 3.56 -31.65
C VAL A 295 20.20 2.44 -30.86
N ILE A 296 20.94 1.36 -30.66
CA ILE A 296 20.60 0.29 -29.72
C ILE A 296 21.57 0.39 -28.54
N PHE A 297 21.03 0.52 -27.34
CA PHE A 297 21.83 0.33 -26.13
C PHE A 297 21.78 -1.15 -25.74
N PHE A 298 22.92 -1.73 -25.36
CA PHE A 298 23.03 -3.15 -25.00
C PHE A 298 23.85 -3.27 -23.70
N SER A 299 23.19 -3.71 -22.62
CA SER A 299 23.83 -3.89 -21.31
C SER A 299 23.20 -5.04 -20.52
N PHE A 300 24.01 -5.98 -20.03
CA PHE A 300 23.57 -7.03 -19.08
C PHE A 300 23.85 -6.67 -17.61
N GLY A 301 23.91 -5.37 -17.31
CA GLY A 301 24.07 -4.88 -15.94
C GLY A 301 25.50 -4.98 -15.42
N THR A 302 25.67 -5.08 -14.11
CA THR A 302 26.98 -5.07 -13.43
C THR A 302 27.48 -6.47 -13.05
N VAL A 303 26.60 -7.47 -13.05
CA VAL A 303 26.91 -8.83 -12.60
C VAL A 303 27.30 -9.73 -13.77
N VAL A 304 26.60 -9.61 -14.91
CA VAL A 304 26.87 -10.44 -16.10
C VAL A 304 27.96 -9.81 -16.95
N ASN A 305 29.10 -10.48 -17.04
CA ASN A 305 30.19 -10.12 -17.94
C ASN A 305 30.15 -11.00 -19.19
N LEU A 306 30.08 -10.39 -20.38
CA LEU A 306 30.02 -11.12 -21.65
C LEU A 306 31.25 -12.01 -21.90
N ASN A 307 32.38 -11.72 -21.25
CA ASN A 307 33.57 -12.58 -21.33
C ASN A 307 33.41 -13.95 -20.64
N ASP A 308 32.42 -14.10 -19.76
CA ASP A 308 32.18 -15.32 -18.99
C ASP A 308 31.09 -16.20 -19.62
N LEU A 309 30.45 -15.72 -20.69
CA LEU A 309 29.42 -16.47 -21.42
C LEU A 309 30.04 -17.57 -22.29
N PRO A 310 29.30 -18.67 -22.56
CA PRO A 310 29.71 -19.65 -23.56
C PRO A 310 29.99 -19.00 -24.91
N LYS A 311 31.11 -19.37 -25.55
CA LYS A 311 31.55 -18.77 -26.83
C LYS A 311 30.48 -18.80 -27.92
N GLU A 312 29.67 -19.86 -27.94
CA GLU A 312 28.54 -20.00 -28.86
C GLU A 312 27.48 -18.90 -28.66
N LYS A 313 27.09 -18.65 -27.41
CA LYS A 313 26.09 -17.62 -27.07
C LYS A 313 26.64 -16.20 -27.34
N LEU A 314 27.92 -15.96 -27.03
CA LEU A 314 28.58 -14.70 -27.38
C LEU A 314 28.60 -14.46 -28.90
N LYS A 315 28.87 -15.50 -29.69
CA LYS A 315 28.84 -15.40 -31.17
C LYS A 315 27.46 -15.04 -31.69
N ILE A 316 26.38 -15.61 -31.13
CA ILE A 316 25.02 -15.26 -31.52
C ILE A 316 24.79 -13.75 -31.36
N PHE A 317 25.12 -13.18 -30.20
CA PHE A 317 24.95 -11.74 -29.98
C PHE A 317 25.72 -10.91 -31.00
N LEU A 318 27.01 -11.20 -31.19
CA LEU A 318 27.89 -10.46 -32.12
C LEU A 318 27.44 -10.61 -33.59
N ASN A 319 27.02 -11.80 -33.99
CA ASN A 319 26.57 -12.09 -35.34
C ASN A 319 25.25 -11.39 -35.69
N VAL A 320 24.36 -11.21 -34.72
CA VAL A 320 23.12 -10.47 -34.95
C VAL A 320 23.40 -8.98 -34.98
N VAL A 321 24.08 -8.42 -33.96
CA VAL A 321 24.32 -6.98 -33.89
C VAL A 321 25.13 -6.43 -35.06
N GLN A 322 26.05 -7.20 -35.65
CA GLN A 322 26.80 -6.78 -36.84
C GLN A 322 25.94 -6.64 -38.11
N LYS A 323 24.79 -7.33 -38.17
CA LYS A 323 23.85 -7.26 -39.31
C LYS A 323 22.89 -6.08 -39.20
N LEU A 324 22.81 -5.46 -38.02
CA LEU A 324 21.89 -4.34 -37.76
C LEU A 324 22.41 -3.06 -38.40
N LYS A 325 21.48 -2.26 -38.93
CA LYS A 325 21.81 -0.94 -39.50
C LYS A 325 22.09 0.10 -38.41
N GLN A 326 21.55 -0.12 -37.23
CA GLN A 326 21.69 0.74 -36.06
C GLN A 326 23.15 0.76 -35.55
N LYS A 327 23.52 1.89 -34.94
CA LYS A 327 24.70 1.94 -34.08
C LYS A 327 24.39 1.22 -32.77
N VAL A 328 25.33 0.43 -32.26
CA VAL A 328 25.14 -0.33 -31.03
C VAL A 328 26.14 0.13 -29.98
N ILE A 329 25.62 0.63 -28.85
CA ILE A 329 26.44 0.96 -27.68
C ILE A 329 26.37 -0.23 -26.73
N LEU A 330 27.45 -0.99 -26.66
CA LEU A 330 27.55 -2.24 -25.93
C LEU A 330 28.42 -2.08 -24.68
N LYS A 331 27.82 -2.21 -23.50
CA LYS A 331 28.56 -2.21 -22.23
C LYS A 331 29.34 -3.52 -22.06
N TRP A 332 30.57 -3.53 -22.55
CA TRP A 332 31.48 -4.66 -22.48
C TRP A 332 32.91 -4.22 -22.76
N VAL A 333 33.88 -4.80 -22.07
CA VAL A 333 35.30 -4.73 -22.45
C VAL A 333 35.74 -6.12 -22.90
N PRO A 334 35.93 -6.37 -24.20
CA PRO A 334 36.36 -7.68 -24.69
C PRO A 334 37.77 -8.03 -24.20
N LYS A 335 38.00 -9.30 -23.88
CA LYS A 335 39.36 -9.84 -23.74
C LYS A 335 40.07 -9.83 -25.11
N ASP A 336 41.40 -9.70 -25.10
CA ASP A 336 42.23 -9.59 -26.30
C ASP A 336 41.87 -10.66 -27.36
N ASN A 337 41.79 -10.25 -28.63
CA ASN A 337 41.44 -11.03 -29.84
C ASN A 337 39.97 -11.08 -30.31
N VAL A 338 39.03 -10.32 -29.73
CA VAL A 338 37.68 -10.19 -30.33
C VAL A 338 37.65 -9.08 -31.38
N LYS A 339 37.36 -9.43 -32.65
CA LYS A 339 37.11 -8.45 -33.70
C LYS A 339 35.71 -7.86 -33.54
N LEU A 340 35.63 -6.56 -33.23
CA LEU A 340 34.37 -5.83 -33.10
C LEU A 340 33.88 -5.32 -34.46
N PRO A 341 32.59 -5.50 -34.79
CA PRO A 341 31.96 -4.88 -35.95
C PRO A 341 32.02 -3.34 -35.90
N LYS A 342 32.09 -2.70 -37.08
CA LYS A 342 32.23 -1.23 -37.22
C LYS A 342 31.05 -0.42 -36.65
N ASN A 343 29.89 -1.05 -36.49
CA ASN A 343 28.69 -0.40 -35.96
C ASN A 343 28.60 -0.48 -34.42
N ILE A 344 29.57 -1.08 -33.73
CA ILE A 344 29.57 -1.23 -32.26
C ILE A 344 30.58 -0.28 -31.60
N MET A 345 30.11 0.42 -30.58
CA MET A 345 30.94 1.11 -29.59
C MET A 345 30.92 0.33 -28.27
N THR A 346 32.10 0.08 -27.69
CA THR A 346 32.25 -0.65 -26.44
C THR A 346 32.82 0.22 -25.32
N GLY A 347 32.56 -0.17 -24.07
CA GLY A 347 33.03 0.55 -22.89
C GLY A 347 32.72 -0.20 -21.59
N SER A 348 33.51 0.05 -20.55
CA SER A 348 33.31 -0.54 -19.22
C SER A 348 32.12 0.07 -18.47
N TRP A 349 31.79 1.33 -18.76
CA TRP A 349 30.71 2.06 -18.13
C TRP A 349 30.12 3.10 -19.09
N PHE A 350 28.81 3.31 -18.99
CA PHE A 350 28.06 4.31 -19.74
C PHE A 350 26.99 4.96 -18.84
N PRO A 351 26.64 6.24 -19.06
CA PRO A 351 25.54 6.90 -18.37
C PRO A 351 24.19 6.40 -18.92
N GLN A 352 23.74 5.24 -18.42
CA GLN A 352 22.62 4.47 -18.98
C GLN A 352 21.33 5.29 -19.13
N ASN A 353 20.86 5.94 -18.06
CA ASN A 353 19.64 6.77 -18.12
C ASN A 353 19.75 7.92 -19.13
N ASP A 354 20.92 8.57 -19.24
CA ASP A 354 21.15 9.67 -20.17
C ASP A 354 21.14 9.19 -21.63
N ILE A 355 21.70 7.98 -21.89
CA ILE A 355 21.63 7.34 -23.20
C ILE A 355 20.19 6.98 -23.54
N LEU A 356 19.47 6.32 -22.63
CA LEU A 356 18.08 5.91 -22.86
C LEU A 356 17.15 7.10 -23.10
N ALA A 357 17.44 8.26 -22.51
CA ALA A 357 16.71 9.50 -22.74
C ALA A 357 16.97 10.14 -24.12
N HIS A 358 18.00 9.71 -24.85
CA HIS A 358 18.38 10.31 -26.12
C HIS A 358 17.36 9.96 -27.23
N PRO A 359 16.90 10.93 -28.05
CA PRO A 359 15.82 10.72 -29.02
C PRO A 359 16.14 9.67 -30.10
N ASN A 360 17.41 9.45 -30.42
CA ASN A 360 17.83 8.44 -31.40
C ASN A 360 17.91 7.01 -30.86
N VAL A 361 17.73 6.77 -29.55
CA VAL A 361 17.70 5.39 -29.01
C VAL A 361 16.36 4.74 -29.32
N ARG A 362 16.42 3.55 -29.96
CA ARG A 362 15.23 2.83 -30.46
C ARG A 362 14.95 1.54 -29.72
N LEU A 363 15.96 0.95 -29.08
CA LEU A 363 15.86 -0.34 -28.41
C LEU A 363 16.89 -0.43 -27.29
N PHE A 364 16.48 -1.05 -26.19
CA PHE A 364 17.39 -1.53 -25.16
C PHE A 364 17.42 -3.06 -25.11
N ILE A 365 18.60 -3.64 -25.34
CA ILE A 365 18.85 -5.05 -25.09
C ILE A 365 19.39 -5.20 -23.68
N THR A 366 18.64 -5.86 -22.80
CA THR A 366 18.96 -5.92 -21.37
C THR A 366 18.69 -7.29 -20.76
N HIS A 367 19.34 -7.55 -19.62
CA HIS A 367 19.05 -8.71 -18.78
C HIS A 367 17.72 -8.59 -18.02
N GLY A 368 17.13 -7.39 -17.95
CA GLY A 368 15.84 -7.18 -17.28
C GLY A 368 15.90 -6.96 -15.78
N GLY A 369 17.02 -6.50 -15.22
CA GLY A 369 17.06 -6.05 -13.83
C GLY A 369 16.16 -4.83 -13.59
N LEU A 370 15.56 -4.74 -12.40
CA LEU A 370 14.51 -3.77 -12.07
C LEU A 370 14.84 -2.31 -12.47
N HIS A 371 16.00 -1.77 -12.07
CA HIS A 371 16.37 -0.39 -12.41
C HIS A 371 16.46 -0.15 -13.92
N SER A 372 16.92 -1.16 -14.68
CA SER A 372 16.96 -1.07 -16.14
C SER A 372 15.56 -0.98 -16.74
N ILE A 373 14.58 -1.67 -16.14
CA ILE A 373 13.18 -1.58 -16.56
C ILE A 373 12.58 -0.23 -16.17
N GLU A 374 12.86 0.28 -14.97
CA GLU A 374 12.42 1.60 -14.50
C GLU A 374 12.93 2.73 -15.41
N GLU A 375 14.23 2.76 -15.70
CA GLU A 375 14.84 3.74 -16.62
C GLU A 375 14.24 3.64 -18.03
N THR A 376 13.93 2.43 -18.47
CA THR A 376 13.39 2.19 -19.81
C THR A 376 11.93 2.59 -19.94
N ALA A 377 11.10 2.24 -18.96
CA ALA A 377 9.72 2.69 -18.88
C ALA A 377 9.69 4.21 -18.78
N TYR A 378 10.53 4.81 -17.94
CA TYR A 378 10.62 6.27 -17.81
C TYR A 378 10.97 6.94 -19.15
N ASN A 379 11.88 6.38 -19.94
CA ASN A 379 12.31 6.94 -21.23
C ASN A 379 11.52 6.42 -22.45
N ALA A 380 10.47 5.61 -22.24
CA ALA A 380 9.64 5.03 -23.28
C ALA A 380 10.41 4.21 -24.33
N ILE A 381 11.42 3.42 -23.91
CA ILE A 381 12.23 2.62 -24.84
C ILE A 381 11.72 1.17 -24.92
N PRO A 382 11.53 0.59 -26.11
CA PRO A 382 11.24 -0.84 -26.25
C PRO A 382 12.37 -1.74 -25.77
N ILE A 383 12.05 -2.98 -25.37
CA ILE A 383 13.02 -3.92 -24.79
C ILE A 383 13.11 -5.24 -25.58
N VAL A 384 14.32 -5.75 -25.74
CA VAL A 384 14.58 -7.18 -25.93
C VAL A 384 15.30 -7.69 -24.68
N GLY A 385 14.61 -8.53 -23.91
CA GLY A 385 15.06 -9.00 -22.61
C GLY A 385 15.68 -10.38 -22.70
N VAL A 386 16.89 -10.55 -22.14
CA VAL A 386 17.58 -11.85 -22.02
C VAL A 386 17.84 -12.14 -20.54
N PRO A 387 16.84 -12.65 -19.80
CA PRO A 387 16.97 -12.89 -18.37
C PRO A 387 17.92 -14.06 -18.05
N PHE A 388 18.62 -13.96 -16.91
CA PHE A 388 19.54 -14.99 -16.44
C PHE A 388 19.10 -15.62 -15.11
N PHE A 389 18.70 -14.82 -14.11
CA PHE A 389 18.36 -15.33 -12.77
C PHE A 389 17.49 -14.33 -11.98
N ALA A 390 16.97 -14.77 -10.82
CA ALA A 390 16.17 -13.97 -9.89
C ALA A 390 14.97 -13.29 -10.57
N ASP A 391 14.70 -12.03 -10.25
CA ASP A 391 13.55 -11.22 -10.67
C ASP A 391 13.52 -10.93 -12.18
N GLN A 392 14.65 -11.12 -12.88
CA GLN A 392 14.80 -10.78 -14.30
C GLN A 392 13.76 -11.46 -15.20
N TYR A 393 13.44 -12.73 -14.94
CA TYR A 393 12.44 -13.46 -15.73
C TYR A 393 11.05 -12.86 -15.56
N LEU A 394 10.64 -12.62 -14.31
CA LEU A 394 9.37 -11.97 -13.98
C LEU A 394 9.28 -10.60 -14.65
N ASN A 395 10.31 -9.77 -14.51
CA ASN A 395 10.35 -8.41 -15.07
C ASN A 395 10.16 -8.42 -16.60
N ILE A 396 10.90 -9.26 -17.33
CA ILE A 396 10.78 -9.33 -18.80
C ILE A 396 9.45 -9.98 -19.22
N LYS A 397 8.89 -10.89 -18.44
CA LYS A 397 7.57 -11.46 -18.72
C LYS A 397 6.48 -10.39 -18.61
N ILE A 398 6.56 -9.51 -17.61
CA ILE A 398 5.65 -8.37 -17.47
C ILE A 398 5.83 -7.37 -18.63
N VAL A 399 7.07 -7.11 -19.06
CA VAL A 399 7.38 -6.28 -20.24
C VAL A 399 6.69 -6.83 -21.50
N GLU A 400 6.76 -8.15 -21.71
CA GLU A 400 6.12 -8.83 -22.82
C GLU A 400 4.59 -8.75 -22.76
N GLN A 401 4.00 -8.97 -21.59
CA GLN A 401 2.54 -8.86 -21.37
C GLN A 401 2.00 -7.45 -21.61
N LYS A 402 2.74 -6.44 -21.16
CA LYS A 402 2.42 -5.03 -21.39
C LYS A 402 2.74 -4.60 -22.84
N GLY A 403 3.34 -5.48 -23.64
CA GLY A 403 3.49 -5.32 -25.09
C GLY A 403 4.58 -4.35 -25.54
N TYR A 404 5.53 -3.99 -24.67
CA TYR A 404 6.62 -3.06 -24.99
C TYR A 404 8.00 -3.74 -25.07
N GLY A 405 8.03 -5.07 -25.07
CA GLY A 405 9.24 -5.81 -25.39
C GLY A 405 9.03 -7.31 -25.59
N LYS A 406 10.12 -8.03 -25.78
CA LYS A 406 10.14 -9.49 -26.02
C LYS A 406 11.09 -10.20 -25.07
N LEU A 407 10.68 -11.38 -24.60
CA LEU A 407 11.54 -12.29 -23.84
C LEU A 407 12.31 -13.20 -24.79
N VAL A 408 13.63 -13.28 -24.61
CA VAL A 408 14.49 -14.26 -25.29
C VAL A 408 15.15 -15.14 -24.24
N ASN A 409 14.77 -16.43 -24.22
CA ASN A 409 15.36 -17.40 -23.30
C ASN A 409 16.83 -17.66 -23.67
N PHE A 410 17.74 -17.33 -22.76
CA PHE A 410 19.18 -17.46 -22.98
C PHE A 410 19.63 -18.88 -23.37
N PHE A 411 18.97 -19.92 -22.85
CA PHE A 411 19.34 -21.31 -23.14
C PHE A 411 18.83 -21.79 -24.49
N GLU A 412 17.60 -21.40 -24.81
CA GLU A 412 16.90 -21.85 -26.02
C GLU A 412 17.17 -20.97 -27.24
N MET A 413 17.76 -19.79 -27.04
CA MET A 413 18.02 -18.85 -28.14
C MET A 413 18.96 -19.43 -29.20
N THR A 414 18.60 -19.18 -30.45
CA THR A 414 19.41 -19.37 -31.65
C THR A 414 19.74 -18.00 -32.25
N GLU A 415 20.64 -17.96 -33.23
CA GLU A 415 20.92 -16.72 -33.97
C GLU A 415 19.64 -16.16 -34.62
N GLU A 416 18.84 -17.04 -35.23
CA GLU A 416 17.59 -16.68 -35.88
C GLU A 416 16.54 -16.15 -34.88
N SER A 417 16.33 -16.83 -33.75
CA SER A 417 15.29 -16.40 -32.80
C SER A 417 15.64 -15.06 -32.14
N PHE A 418 16.91 -14.83 -31.83
CA PHE A 418 17.37 -13.53 -31.32
C PHE A 418 17.29 -12.42 -32.38
N GLU A 419 17.70 -12.71 -33.62
CA GLU A 419 17.62 -11.77 -34.75
C GLU A 419 16.17 -11.37 -35.03
N ASN A 420 15.25 -12.34 -35.04
CA ASN A 420 13.83 -12.11 -35.24
C ASN A 420 13.24 -11.24 -34.13
N ALA A 421 13.56 -11.52 -32.86
CA ALA A 421 13.09 -10.71 -31.73
C ALA A 421 13.56 -9.24 -31.84
N VAL A 422 14.84 -9.01 -32.15
CA VAL A 422 15.39 -7.66 -32.34
C VAL A 422 14.73 -6.94 -33.50
N LYS A 423 14.58 -7.60 -34.66
CA LYS A 423 13.94 -7.02 -35.84
C LYS A 423 12.46 -6.73 -35.62
N GLU A 424 11.73 -7.61 -34.95
CA GLU A 424 10.32 -7.44 -34.64
C GLU A 424 10.12 -6.20 -33.76
N VAL A 425 10.89 -6.06 -32.69
CA VAL A 425 10.78 -4.91 -31.78
C VAL A 425 11.15 -3.59 -32.46
N LEU A 426 12.14 -3.60 -33.37
CA LEU A 426 12.54 -2.39 -34.11
C LEU A 426 11.55 -1.99 -35.22
N SER A 427 10.88 -2.95 -35.86
CA SER A 427 10.03 -2.69 -37.03
C SER A 427 8.55 -2.51 -36.70
N ASN A 428 8.07 -3.07 -35.59
CA ASN A 428 6.67 -2.95 -35.18
C ASN A 428 6.47 -1.74 -34.25
N ALA A 429 5.81 -0.70 -34.78
CA ALA A 429 5.53 0.55 -34.06
C ALA A 429 4.78 0.34 -32.73
N ARG A 430 4.00 -0.74 -32.61
CA ARG A 430 3.24 -1.07 -31.40
C ARG A 430 4.11 -1.17 -30.16
N PHE A 431 5.34 -1.68 -30.25
CA PHE A 431 6.23 -1.76 -29.09
C PHE A 431 6.60 -0.37 -28.56
N LYS A 432 6.84 0.58 -29.45
CA LYS A 432 7.14 1.97 -29.07
C LYS A 432 5.90 2.68 -28.53
N GLU A 433 4.74 2.48 -29.14
CA GLU A 433 3.46 3.01 -28.64
C GLU A 433 3.17 2.50 -27.22
N MET A 434 3.32 1.20 -26.98
CA MET A 434 3.15 0.62 -25.65
C MET A 434 4.20 1.10 -24.65
N ALA A 435 5.46 1.30 -25.07
CA ALA A 435 6.49 1.90 -24.23
C ALA A 435 6.14 3.34 -23.83
N MET A 436 5.54 4.11 -24.74
CA MET A 436 5.04 5.46 -24.44
C MET A 436 3.88 5.44 -23.45
N VAL A 437 2.95 4.50 -23.58
CA VAL A 437 1.88 4.29 -22.59
C VAL A 437 2.47 3.97 -21.22
N GLN A 438 3.43 3.04 -21.13
CA GLN A 438 4.07 2.72 -19.84
C GLN A 438 4.82 3.92 -19.26
N SER A 439 5.48 4.73 -20.08
CA SER A 439 6.14 5.96 -19.64
C SER A 439 5.17 6.97 -19.06
N GLN A 440 4.02 7.17 -19.73
CA GLN A 440 2.98 8.07 -19.27
C GLN A 440 2.43 7.62 -17.91
N VAL A 441 2.06 6.35 -17.78
CA VAL A 441 1.53 5.78 -16.54
C VAL A 441 2.56 5.83 -15.41
N PHE A 442 3.82 5.50 -15.71
CA PHE A 442 4.90 5.54 -14.72
C PHE A 442 5.18 6.96 -14.21
N LYS A 443 5.02 7.99 -15.06
CA LYS A 443 5.24 9.40 -14.70
C LYS A 443 4.03 10.08 -14.06
N ASP A 444 2.81 9.62 -14.31
CA ASP A 444 1.56 10.20 -13.80
C ASP A 444 1.34 9.78 -12.34
N GLN A 445 2.12 10.39 -11.43
CA GLN A 445 2.05 10.17 -9.99
C GLN A 445 1.78 11.49 -9.26
N PRO A 446 1.01 11.47 -8.14
CA PRO A 446 0.67 12.69 -7.40
C PRO A 446 1.88 13.32 -6.70
N MET A 447 2.92 12.53 -6.46
CA MET A 447 4.19 12.94 -5.84
C MET A 447 5.33 12.17 -6.51
N LYS A 448 6.51 12.79 -6.63
CA LYS A 448 7.68 12.07 -7.12
C LYS A 448 8.09 10.99 -6.11
N PRO A 449 8.61 9.83 -6.56
CA PRO A 449 8.98 8.74 -5.66
C PRO A 449 9.94 9.13 -4.53
N LEU A 450 10.93 9.99 -4.82
CA LEU A 450 11.88 10.48 -3.81
C LEU A 450 11.20 11.38 -2.77
N ASP A 451 10.35 12.31 -3.20
CA ASP A 451 9.60 13.18 -2.30
C ASP A 451 8.63 12.37 -1.42
N GLN A 452 8.03 11.32 -1.99
CA GLN A 452 7.16 10.38 -1.28
C GLN A 452 7.93 9.59 -0.22
N ALA A 453 9.11 9.06 -0.55
CA ALA A 453 9.96 8.39 0.41
C ALA A 453 10.35 9.31 1.57
N VAL A 454 10.80 10.54 1.26
CA VAL A 454 11.17 11.53 2.28
C VAL A 454 9.98 11.88 3.17
N TYR A 455 8.81 12.15 2.58
CA TYR A 455 7.60 12.46 3.35
C TYR A 455 7.30 11.38 4.39
N TRP A 456 7.34 10.10 4.00
CA TRP A 456 7.02 9.00 4.91
C TRP A 456 8.13 8.72 5.93
N VAL A 457 9.40 8.94 5.59
CA VAL A 457 10.49 8.92 6.57
C VAL A 457 10.27 9.97 7.65
N GLU A 458 9.98 11.21 7.24
CA GLU A 458 9.69 12.30 8.17
C GLU A 458 8.37 12.07 8.92
N TYR A 459 7.39 11.39 8.31
CA TYR A 459 6.14 11.02 8.96
C TYR A 459 6.37 10.10 10.16
N VAL A 460 7.24 9.08 10.02
CA VAL A 460 7.63 8.19 11.12
C VAL A 460 8.31 8.98 12.23
N LEU A 461 9.18 9.93 11.90
CA LEU A 461 9.83 10.82 12.86
C LEU A 461 8.82 11.72 13.59
N ARG A 462 7.89 12.36 12.87
CA ARG A 462 6.86 13.26 13.43
C ARG A 462 5.88 12.51 14.35
N ASN A 463 5.56 11.27 14.01
CA ASN A 463 4.56 10.45 14.70
C ASN A 463 5.18 9.39 15.62
N GLY A 464 6.43 9.59 16.06
CA GLY A 464 7.07 8.77 17.11
C GLY A 464 7.11 7.27 16.81
N GLY A 465 7.35 6.89 15.55
CA GLY A 465 7.35 5.48 15.12
C GLY A 465 6.08 5.02 14.41
N ALA A 466 5.06 5.88 14.28
CA ALA A 466 3.83 5.65 13.50
C ALA A 466 3.09 4.34 13.87
N GLU A 467 2.95 4.07 15.17
CA GLU A 467 2.30 2.86 15.70
C GLU A 467 0.89 2.62 15.15
N HIS A 468 0.14 3.68 14.83
CA HIS A 468 -1.19 3.60 14.23
C HIS A 468 -1.22 2.99 12.82
N LEU A 469 -0.07 2.83 12.15
CA LEU A 469 0.03 2.07 10.89
C LEU A 469 0.17 0.56 11.13
N LYS A 470 0.36 0.13 12.40
CA LYS A 470 0.49 -1.28 12.81
C LYS A 470 -0.85 -1.80 13.34
N ASN A 471 -1.04 -3.11 13.24
CA ASN A 471 -2.23 -3.78 13.80
C ASN A 471 -2.04 -4.01 15.32
N PHE A 472 -3.08 -3.73 16.12
CA PHE A 472 -3.08 -3.86 17.59
C PHE A 472 -4.04 -4.93 18.09
N ASP A 473 -3.65 -5.68 19.12
CA ASP A 473 -4.36 -6.83 19.75
C ASP A 473 -4.58 -6.56 21.26
N VAL A 474 -5.84 -6.31 21.73
CA VAL A 474 -6.40 -6.51 23.12
C VAL A 474 -7.97 -6.43 23.19
N MET A 475 -8.56 -7.40 23.92
CA MET A 475 -9.92 -8.03 23.95
C MET A 475 -11.21 -7.25 24.43
N HIS A 476 -12.39 -7.50 23.80
CA HIS A 476 -13.66 -8.09 24.37
C HIS A 476 -15.04 -7.84 23.63
N LEU A 477 -15.87 -8.92 23.67
CA LEU A 477 -17.35 -9.16 23.61
C LEU A 477 -18.30 -8.66 22.46
N ILE A 478 -19.24 -9.56 22.10
CA ILE A 478 -20.11 -9.62 20.89
C ILE A 478 -21.61 -9.56 21.21
N ASN A 479 -22.40 -8.85 20.39
CA ASN A 479 -23.70 -9.34 19.88
C ASN A 479 -24.32 -8.41 18.81
N SER A 480 -24.48 -8.87 17.56
CA SER A 480 -25.42 -8.28 16.58
C SER A 480 -25.85 -9.32 15.53
N ASN A 481 -27.10 -9.19 15.07
CA ASN A 481 -27.90 -10.27 14.48
C ASN A 481 -27.84 -10.21 12.93
N PHE A 482 -27.01 -11.06 12.30
CA PHE A 482 -26.78 -11.16 10.85
C PHE A 482 -28.05 -11.09 10.00
N MET A 483 -29.11 -11.79 10.42
CA MET A 483 -30.39 -11.84 9.70
C MET A 483 -31.05 -10.46 9.55
N ILE A 484 -30.90 -9.57 10.53
CA ILE A 484 -31.45 -8.21 10.46
C ILE A 484 -30.68 -7.39 9.40
N SER A 485 -29.36 -7.55 9.33
CA SER A 485 -28.53 -6.90 8.30
C SER A 485 -28.97 -7.33 6.91
N VAL A 486 -29.12 -8.64 6.69
CA VAL A 486 -29.65 -9.24 5.46
C VAL A 486 -31.00 -8.61 5.11
N THR A 487 -32.01 -8.65 5.99
CA THR A 487 -33.34 -8.09 5.66
C THR A 487 -33.31 -6.58 5.36
N ASN A 488 -32.46 -5.82 6.05
CA ASN A 488 -32.30 -4.39 5.81
C ASN A 488 -31.71 -4.12 4.42
N ARG A 489 -30.73 -4.90 3.96
CA ARG A 489 -30.17 -4.76 2.60
C ARG A 489 -31.26 -4.88 1.53
N TRP A 490 -32.16 -5.86 1.65
CA TRP A 490 -33.30 -6.00 0.72
C TRP A 490 -34.25 -4.82 0.78
N PHE A 491 -34.63 -4.39 1.99
CA PHE A 491 -35.52 -3.26 2.18
C PHE A 491 -34.98 -2.01 1.51
N PHE A 492 -33.72 -1.64 1.80
CA PHE A 492 -33.09 -0.47 1.22
C PHE A 492 -32.87 -0.61 -0.28
N ALA A 493 -32.41 -1.76 -0.77
CA ALA A 493 -32.26 -1.98 -2.20
C ALA A 493 -33.59 -1.85 -2.98
N ASN A 494 -34.73 -2.23 -2.37
CA ASN A 494 -36.06 -1.99 -2.91
C ASN A 494 -36.47 -0.52 -2.87
N LEU A 495 -36.26 0.14 -1.73
CA LEU A 495 -36.53 1.56 -1.56
C LEU A 495 -35.78 2.41 -2.59
N LEU A 496 -34.48 2.14 -2.77
CA LEU A 496 -33.61 2.87 -3.67
C LEU A 496 -33.98 2.62 -5.14
N SER A 497 -34.23 1.38 -5.55
CA SER A 497 -34.61 1.10 -6.95
C SER A 497 -35.95 1.73 -7.32
N ASN A 498 -36.88 1.90 -6.37
CA ASN A 498 -38.16 2.55 -6.63
C ASN A 498 -38.00 4.03 -7.00
N GLN A 499 -36.88 4.69 -6.64
CA GLN A 499 -36.60 6.05 -7.10
C GLN A 499 -36.42 6.11 -8.63
N LEU A 500 -35.93 5.03 -9.26
CA LEU A 500 -35.82 4.93 -10.72
C LEU A 500 -37.18 4.82 -11.44
N GLU A 501 -38.29 4.75 -10.71
CA GLU A 501 -39.62 4.81 -11.30
C GLU A 501 -40.05 6.25 -11.64
N GLN A 502 -39.35 7.26 -11.10
CA GLN A 502 -39.63 8.67 -11.36
C GLN A 502 -39.43 9.01 -12.85
N PRO A 503 -40.37 9.74 -13.49
CA PRO A 503 -40.32 10.01 -14.93
C PRO A 503 -39.01 10.63 -15.41
N ASN A 504 -38.52 11.64 -14.69
CA ASN A 504 -37.25 12.32 -15.02
C ASN A 504 -36.04 11.37 -15.04
N LEU A 505 -35.96 10.40 -14.13
CA LEU A 505 -34.87 9.43 -14.09
C LEU A 505 -35.02 8.37 -15.19
N LYS A 506 -36.25 7.92 -15.48
CA LYS A 506 -36.52 7.02 -16.61
C LYS A 506 -36.13 7.67 -17.93
N ASP A 507 -36.52 8.92 -18.12
CA ASP A 507 -36.25 9.67 -19.34
C ASP A 507 -34.74 9.89 -19.51
N PHE A 508 -34.03 10.25 -18.44
CA PHE A 508 -32.57 10.35 -18.45
C PHE A 508 -31.90 9.02 -18.82
N VAL A 509 -32.30 7.91 -18.19
CA VAL A 509 -31.72 6.58 -18.47
C VAL A 509 -32.03 6.12 -19.88
N ARG A 510 -33.14 6.53 -20.50
CA ARG A 510 -33.55 6.11 -21.85
C ARG A 510 -33.11 7.05 -22.96
N SER A 511 -32.88 8.33 -22.65
CA SER A 511 -32.41 9.33 -23.60
C SER A 511 -31.00 8.99 -24.10
N ASP A 512 -30.77 9.22 -25.39
CA ASP A 512 -29.48 9.11 -26.04
C ASP A 512 -28.85 10.51 -26.29
N ASP A 513 -29.43 11.56 -25.70
CA ASP A 513 -29.01 12.96 -25.88
C ASP A 513 -27.78 13.34 -25.02
N ASN A 514 -27.33 12.44 -24.15
CA ASN A 514 -26.28 12.70 -23.18
C ASN A 514 -25.06 11.81 -23.44
N SER A 515 -23.87 12.40 -23.31
CA SER A 515 -22.57 11.72 -23.32
C SER A 515 -21.74 12.18 -22.12
N PHE A 516 -20.94 11.29 -21.55
CA PHE A 516 -20.08 11.59 -20.40
C PHE A 516 -18.71 10.96 -20.60
N ASP A 517 -17.65 11.66 -20.19
CA ASP A 517 -16.28 11.12 -20.19
C ASP A 517 -16.00 10.17 -19.01
N LEU A 518 -16.85 10.24 -17.97
CA LEU A 518 -16.73 9.47 -16.75
C LEU A 518 -18.09 9.34 -16.07
N VAL A 519 -18.36 8.19 -15.45
CA VAL A 519 -19.53 7.99 -14.59
C VAL A 519 -19.07 7.78 -13.15
N LEU A 520 -19.57 8.62 -12.25
CA LEU A 520 -19.45 8.41 -10.80
C LEU A 520 -20.69 7.67 -10.30
N ILE A 521 -20.51 6.54 -9.63
CA ILE A 521 -21.60 5.80 -8.99
C ILE A 521 -21.32 5.60 -7.51
N GLU A 522 -22.37 5.36 -6.73
CA GLU A 522 -22.25 4.86 -5.36
C GLU A 522 -22.66 3.38 -5.35
N SER A 523 -21.70 2.47 -5.18
CA SER A 523 -21.97 1.03 -4.99
C SER A 523 -22.29 0.74 -3.53
N PHE A 524 -23.36 1.35 -3.03
CA PHE A 524 -23.95 1.07 -1.72
C PHE A 524 -25.42 0.71 -1.89
N LEU A 525 -25.71 -0.57 -2.02
CA LEU A 525 -27.06 -1.09 -2.23
C LEU A 525 -27.70 -0.69 -3.58
N GLN A 526 -26.87 -0.23 -4.53
CA GLN A 526 -27.25 0.29 -5.85
C GLN A 526 -26.30 -0.16 -6.96
N GLU A 527 -25.72 -1.35 -6.85
CA GLU A 527 -24.69 -1.86 -7.77
C GLU A 527 -25.17 -1.90 -9.24
N TYR A 528 -26.49 -2.00 -9.46
CA TYR A 528 -27.10 -1.93 -10.79
C TYR A 528 -26.81 -0.61 -11.54
N THR A 529 -26.43 0.48 -10.85
CA THR A 529 -26.10 1.78 -11.46
C THR A 529 -24.83 1.74 -12.30
N VAL A 530 -23.97 0.73 -12.10
CA VAL A 530 -22.77 0.49 -12.95
C VAL A 530 -23.12 0.34 -14.44
N ALA A 531 -24.36 -0.03 -14.75
CA ALA A 531 -24.88 -0.11 -16.11
C ALA A 531 -24.81 1.22 -16.88
N LEU A 532 -24.69 2.36 -16.19
CA LEU A 532 -24.47 3.66 -16.80
C LEU A 532 -23.10 3.76 -17.50
N GLY A 533 -22.08 3.08 -16.99
CA GLY A 533 -20.78 3.01 -17.67
C GLY A 533 -20.88 2.38 -19.06
N HIS A 534 -21.62 1.28 -19.17
CA HIS A 534 -21.92 0.68 -20.47
C HIS A 534 -22.82 1.58 -21.34
N LYS A 535 -23.86 2.21 -20.76
CA LYS A 535 -24.77 3.11 -21.51
C LYS A 535 -24.00 4.22 -22.21
N PHE A 536 -23.08 4.85 -21.49
CA PHE A 536 -22.34 6.01 -21.98
C PHE A 536 -20.97 5.67 -22.57
N SER A 537 -20.60 4.39 -22.63
CA SER A 537 -19.26 3.92 -23.03
C SER A 537 -18.14 4.63 -22.25
N ALA A 538 -18.37 4.87 -20.97
CA ALA A 538 -17.53 5.69 -20.11
C ALA A 538 -16.93 4.85 -18.95
N PRO A 539 -15.68 5.13 -18.53
CA PRO A 539 -15.12 4.53 -17.33
C PRO A 539 -15.96 4.87 -16.10
N VAL A 540 -15.97 3.96 -15.12
CA VAL A 540 -16.75 4.08 -13.88
C VAL A 540 -15.83 4.25 -12.70
N VAL A 541 -16.09 5.26 -11.88
CA VAL A 541 -15.50 5.43 -10.56
C VAL A 541 -16.58 5.19 -9.51
N ASN A 542 -16.29 4.29 -8.59
CA ASN A 542 -17.16 3.98 -7.47
C ASN A 542 -16.84 4.90 -6.26
N LEU A 543 -17.88 5.44 -5.64
CA LEU A 543 -17.83 6.16 -4.38
C LEU A 543 -18.32 5.20 -3.28
N SER A 544 -17.42 4.76 -2.41
CA SER A 544 -17.76 3.92 -1.26
C SER A 544 -17.95 4.81 -0.03
N PRO A 545 -19.16 4.89 0.55
CA PRO A 545 -19.47 5.79 1.67
C PRO A 545 -18.81 5.38 3.00
N SER A 546 -18.25 4.17 3.05
CA SER A 546 -17.50 3.62 4.17
C SER A 546 -16.35 2.75 3.65
N MET A 547 -15.60 2.13 4.58
CA MET A 547 -14.70 1.04 4.25
C MET A 547 -15.43 -0.09 3.50
N VAL A 548 -14.76 -0.71 2.53
CA VAL A 548 -15.32 -1.77 1.66
C VAL A 548 -15.75 -2.99 2.48
N TRP A 549 -17.00 -3.43 2.32
CA TRP A 549 -17.53 -4.62 2.98
C TRP A 549 -16.89 -5.92 2.47
N VAL A 550 -16.98 -6.98 3.26
CA VAL A 550 -16.47 -8.30 2.87
C VAL A 550 -17.11 -8.78 1.57
N SER A 551 -18.42 -8.62 1.40
CA SER A 551 -19.09 -9.05 0.16
C SER A 551 -18.61 -8.26 -1.06
N ALA A 552 -18.38 -6.95 -0.91
CA ALA A 552 -17.86 -6.08 -1.95
C ALA A 552 -16.38 -6.33 -2.30
N SER A 553 -15.62 -6.95 -1.40
CA SER A 553 -14.20 -7.27 -1.64
C SER A 553 -13.98 -8.21 -2.84
N LYS A 554 -14.96 -9.07 -3.17
CA LYS A 554 -14.87 -10.00 -4.31
C LYS A 554 -14.75 -9.29 -5.65
N TRP A 555 -15.66 -8.35 -5.94
CA TRP A 555 -15.68 -7.64 -7.21
C TRP A 555 -14.71 -6.44 -7.25
N LEU A 556 -14.25 -5.98 -6.08
CA LEU A 556 -13.11 -5.07 -5.97
C LEU A 556 -11.75 -5.80 -5.92
N HIS A 557 -11.74 -7.13 -5.97
CA HIS A 557 -10.54 -7.97 -5.93
C HIS A 557 -9.61 -7.69 -4.74
N LEU A 558 -10.19 -7.24 -3.63
CA LEU A 558 -9.49 -7.07 -2.37
C LEU A 558 -9.40 -8.42 -1.64
N PRO A 559 -8.27 -8.72 -0.98
CA PRO A 559 -8.19 -9.91 -0.14
C PRO A 559 -9.26 -9.89 0.97
N ALA A 560 -10.01 -10.99 1.08
CA ALA A 560 -10.97 -11.19 2.17
C ALA A 560 -10.24 -11.79 3.39
N ILE A 561 -9.92 -10.95 4.37
CA ILE A 561 -9.02 -11.32 5.47
C ILE A 561 -9.78 -11.44 6.79
N PHE A 562 -10.41 -12.59 7.00
CA PHE A 562 -11.22 -12.86 8.20
C PHE A 562 -10.42 -12.94 9.50
N SER A 563 -9.09 -13.05 9.43
CA SER A 563 -8.23 -13.23 10.59
C SER A 563 -8.00 -11.96 11.40
N TYR A 564 -8.11 -10.77 10.79
CA TYR A 564 -7.91 -9.47 11.46
C TYR A 564 -8.76 -8.33 10.90
N VAL A 565 -9.47 -8.48 9.78
CA VAL A 565 -10.42 -7.46 9.29
C VAL A 565 -11.81 -7.82 9.80
N PRO A 566 -12.38 -7.06 10.76
CA PRO A 566 -13.69 -7.37 11.32
C PRO A 566 -14.79 -7.03 10.33
N ASP A 567 -15.81 -7.87 10.29
CA ASP A 567 -17.06 -7.55 9.61
C ASP A 567 -17.81 -6.44 10.38
N CYS A 568 -18.39 -5.49 9.64
CA CYS A 568 -19.11 -4.38 10.28
C CYS A 568 -20.38 -4.85 11.02
N CYS A 569 -20.97 -5.98 10.64
CA CYS A 569 -22.23 -6.50 11.17
C CYS A 569 -22.09 -7.17 12.55
N ILE A 570 -20.88 -7.57 12.95
CA ILE A 570 -20.64 -8.31 14.20
C ILE A 570 -20.20 -7.41 15.36
N GLY A 571 -19.86 -6.14 15.07
CA GLY A 571 -19.53 -5.15 16.09
C GLY A 571 -18.31 -5.51 16.92
N ILE A 572 -17.23 -5.95 16.25
CA ILE A 572 -15.92 -6.24 16.88
C ILE A 572 -14.82 -5.39 16.22
N THR A 573 -13.65 -5.37 16.84
CA THR A 573 -12.46 -4.69 16.33
C THR A 573 -11.54 -5.66 15.59
N ASP A 574 -10.47 -5.14 15.00
CA ASP A 574 -9.34 -5.88 14.42
C ASP A 574 -8.55 -6.69 15.45
N ASP A 575 -8.72 -6.37 16.71
CA ASP A 575 -8.41 -7.27 17.80
C ASP A 575 -9.50 -8.35 17.96
N MET A 576 -9.12 -9.62 17.77
CA MET A 576 -10.04 -10.76 17.78
C MET A 576 -9.46 -11.99 18.47
N SER A 577 -10.20 -12.52 19.45
CA SER A 577 -9.94 -13.87 19.99
C SER A 577 -10.18 -14.96 18.94
N PHE A 578 -9.80 -16.21 19.23
CA PHE A 578 -10.14 -17.33 18.35
C PHE A 578 -11.64 -17.44 18.07
N VAL A 579 -12.49 -17.24 19.08
CA VAL A 579 -13.95 -17.31 18.93
C VAL A 579 -14.46 -16.15 18.08
N ASP A 580 -13.89 -14.96 18.24
CA ASP A 580 -14.24 -13.79 17.42
C ASP A 580 -13.84 -14.01 15.96
N ARG A 581 -12.62 -14.51 15.71
CA ARG A 581 -12.16 -14.88 14.36
C ARG A 581 -13.03 -15.96 13.73
N LEU A 582 -13.43 -16.97 14.50
CA LEU A 582 -14.33 -18.02 14.01
C LEU A 582 -15.68 -17.44 13.61
N LYS A 583 -16.26 -16.57 14.44
CA LYS A 583 -17.53 -15.89 14.14
C LYS A 583 -17.41 -14.96 12.95
N ASN A 584 -16.34 -14.15 12.89
CA ASN A 584 -16.04 -13.27 11.77
C ASN A 584 -15.91 -14.06 10.46
N THR A 585 -15.22 -15.20 10.51
CA THR A 585 -15.08 -16.11 9.36
C THR A 585 -16.44 -16.68 8.93
N ILE A 586 -17.24 -17.21 9.86
CA ILE A 586 -18.57 -17.77 9.54
C ILE A 586 -19.47 -16.69 8.94
N VAL A 587 -19.55 -15.51 9.56
CA VAL A 587 -20.39 -14.41 9.07
C VAL A 587 -19.90 -13.91 7.72
N GLY A 588 -18.61 -13.70 7.53
CA GLY A 588 -18.04 -13.28 6.26
C GLY A 588 -18.29 -14.29 5.13
N LEU A 589 -18.15 -15.60 5.41
CA LEU A 589 -18.49 -16.65 4.45
C LEU A 589 -20.00 -16.68 4.14
N MET A 590 -20.86 -16.50 5.16
CA MET A 590 -22.30 -16.39 4.95
C MET A 590 -22.66 -15.16 4.12
N GLU A 591 -22.04 -14.00 4.37
CA GLU A 591 -22.21 -12.78 3.55
C GLU A 591 -21.82 -13.04 2.10
N MET A 592 -20.70 -13.71 1.87
CA MET A 592 -20.25 -14.08 0.53
C MET A 592 -21.24 -14.98 -0.21
N VAL A 593 -21.89 -15.92 0.48
CA VAL A 593 -22.92 -16.81 -0.10
C VAL A 593 -24.21 -16.03 -0.36
N VAL A 594 -24.66 -15.23 0.61
CA VAL A 594 -25.86 -14.39 0.46
C VAL A 594 -25.68 -13.40 -0.70
N GLU A 595 -24.50 -12.83 -0.85
CA GLU A 595 -24.15 -11.93 -1.95
C GLU A 595 -24.35 -12.63 -3.31
N ASP A 596 -23.67 -13.76 -3.53
CA ASP A 596 -23.62 -14.44 -4.83
C ASP A 596 -24.99 -15.03 -5.23
N TYR A 597 -25.70 -15.64 -4.28
CA TYR A 597 -26.89 -16.46 -4.58
C TYR A 597 -28.21 -15.73 -4.37
N LEU A 598 -28.24 -14.64 -3.62
CA LEU A 598 -29.49 -13.91 -3.32
C LEU A 598 -29.42 -12.45 -3.75
N TYR A 599 -28.37 -11.74 -3.34
CA TYR A 599 -28.27 -10.29 -3.53
C TYR A 599 -27.96 -9.89 -4.98
N ILE A 600 -26.92 -10.47 -5.59
CA ILE A 600 -26.53 -10.18 -6.99
C ILE A 600 -27.66 -10.54 -7.98
N PRO A 601 -28.34 -11.71 -7.86
CA PRO A 601 -29.53 -11.98 -8.68
C PRO A 601 -30.65 -10.93 -8.54
N MET A 602 -30.89 -10.45 -7.32
CA MET A 602 -31.83 -9.34 -7.09
C MET A 602 -31.36 -8.05 -7.78
N MET A 603 -30.08 -7.69 -7.67
CA MET A 603 -29.51 -6.52 -8.35
C MET A 603 -29.62 -6.63 -9.87
N LYS A 604 -29.38 -7.81 -10.44
CA LYS A 604 -29.59 -8.07 -11.88
C LYS A 604 -31.04 -7.85 -12.29
N THR A 605 -31.99 -8.30 -11.48
CA THR A 605 -33.43 -8.12 -11.77
C THR A 605 -33.79 -6.63 -11.80
N LYS A 606 -33.29 -5.85 -10.82
CA LYS A 606 -33.47 -4.38 -10.80
C LYS A 606 -32.79 -3.71 -11.99
N MET A 607 -31.57 -4.11 -12.31
CA MET A 607 -30.82 -3.62 -13.46
C MET A 607 -31.57 -3.84 -14.77
N SER A 608 -32.08 -5.06 -15.01
CA SER A 608 -32.85 -5.37 -16.21
C SER A 608 -34.18 -4.61 -16.27
N LYS A 609 -34.83 -4.40 -15.12
CA LYS A 609 -36.09 -3.64 -15.04
C LYS A 609 -35.89 -2.15 -15.35
N HIS A 610 -34.87 -1.53 -14.77
CA HIS A 610 -34.73 -0.07 -14.78
C HIS A 610 -33.74 0.46 -15.82
N PHE A 611 -32.77 -0.34 -16.27
CA PHE A 611 -31.74 0.04 -17.24
C PHE A 611 -31.91 -0.69 -18.56
N ALA A 612 -33.07 -0.49 -19.19
CA ALA A 612 -33.42 -0.96 -20.53
C ALA A 612 -33.31 0.16 -21.57
N TYR A 613 -32.11 0.73 -21.70
CA TYR A 613 -31.77 1.77 -22.68
C TYR A 613 -31.38 1.17 -24.04
N THR A 614 -31.32 1.94 -25.11
CA THR A 614 -30.92 1.45 -26.44
C THR A 614 -29.58 0.68 -26.40
N GLY A 615 -29.55 -0.58 -26.84
CA GLY A 615 -28.34 -1.41 -26.81
C GLY A 615 -28.05 -2.15 -25.49
N TRP A 616 -28.93 -2.07 -24.48
CA TRP A 616 -28.72 -2.78 -23.21
C TRP A 616 -28.60 -4.30 -23.34
N GLN A 617 -29.04 -4.89 -24.46
CA GLN A 617 -28.96 -6.33 -24.75
C GLN A 617 -27.51 -6.81 -24.96
N SER A 618 -26.58 -5.94 -25.39
CA SER A 618 -25.15 -6.29 -25.51
C SER A 618 -24.36 -6.04 -24.23
N ARG A 619 -25.02 -5.57 -23.17
CA ARG A 619 -24.37 -5.22 -21.90
C ARG A 619 -23.74 -6.45 -21.25
N PRO A 620 -22.51 -6.35 -20.70
CA PRO A 620 -21.91 -7.40 -19.89
C PRO A 620 -22.78 -7.76 -18.67
N THR A 621 -22.48 -8.87 -18.01
CA THR A 621 -23.17 -9.19 -16.74
C THR A 621 -22.88 -8.13 -15.69
N LEU A 622 -23.74 -8.04 -14.66
CA LEU A 622 -23.53 -7.11 -13.55
C LEU A 622 -22.14 -7.28 -12.94
N GLU A 623 -21.71 -8.52 -12.70
CA GLU A 623 -20.40 -8.85 -12.15
C GLU A 623 -19.26 -8.40 -13.05
N GLN A 624 -19.37 -8.61 -14.37
CA GLN A 624 -18.37 -8.15 -15.33
C GLN A 624 -18.24 -6.62 -15.33
N MET A 625 -19.36 -5.90 -15.19
CA MET A 625 -19.33 -4.44 -15.09
C MET A 625 -18.74 -3.97 -13.75
N LEU A 626 -19.06 -4.63 -12.63
CA LEU A 626 -18.50 -4.33 -11.31
C LEU A 626 -16.99 -4.59 -11.26
N ASN A 627 -16.52 -5.71 -11.80
CA ASN A 627 -15.08 -5.99 -11.94
C ASN A 627 -14.38 -5.01 -12.90
N ASN A 628 -15.17 -4.33 -13.76
CA ASN A 628 -14.66 -3.35 -14.70
C ASN A 628 -14.60 -1.91 -14.17
N VAL A 629 -15.09 -1.64 -12.95
CA VAL A 629 -14.91 -0.36 -12.27
C VAL A 629 -13.42 0.02 -12.27
N SER A 630 -13.12 1.25 -12.68
CA SER A 630 -11.75 1.74 -12.88
C SER A 630 -11.07 2.12 -11.58
N LEU A 631 -11.83 2.64 -10.62
CA LEU A 631 -11.34 3.18 -9.36
C LEU A 631 -12.44 3.13 -8.30
N THR A 632 -12.06 2.93 -7.04
CA THR A 632 -12.95 3.15 -5.89
C THR A 632 -12.38 4.23 -4.97
N LEU A 633 -13.12 5.32 -4.81
CA LEU A 633 -12.88 6.34 -3.79
C LEU A 633 -13.61 5.92 -2.52
N MET A 634 -12.86 5.64 -1.46
CA MET A 634 -13.38 5.08 -0.23
C MET A 634 -13.31 6.11 0.91
N ASN A 635 -14.46 6.38 1.52
CA ASN A 635 -14.54 7.21 2.72
C ASN A 635 -14.03 6.42 3.93
N ALA A 636 -12.71 6.39 4.07
CA ALA A 636 -11.99 5.75 5.15
C ALA A 636 -10.66 6.47 5.38
N HIS A 637 -10.15 6.36 6.60
CA HIS A 637 -8.83 6.83 6.99
C HIS A 637 -8.27 5.92 8.08
N HIS A 638 -7.02 5.50 7.95
CA HIS A 638 -6.35 4.59 8.89
C HIS A 638 -6.33 5.08 10.36
N ALA A 639 -6.45 6.39 10.61
CA ALA A 639 -6.57 6.94 11.97
C ALA A 639 -7.93 6.66 12.66
N VAL A 640 -8.97 6.31 11.91
CA VAL A 640 -10.34 6.06 12.42
C VAL A 640 -10.79 4.62 12.18
N GLY A 641 -10.32 4.01 11.08
CA GLY A 641 -10.66 2.66 10.68
C GLY A 641 -9.58 1.62 11.02
N VAL A 642 -9.73 0.43 10.43
CA VAL A 642 -8.78 -0.67 10.56
C VAL A 642 -7.78 -0.63 9.40
N CYS A 643 -6.50 -0.84 9.69
CA CYS A 643 -5.48 -1.03 8.66
C CYS A 643 -5.74 -2.33 7.90
N ARG A 644 -5.86 -2.23 6.57
CA ARG A 644 -6.10 -3.38 5.69
C ARG A 644 -5.48 -3.13 4.32
N PRO A 645 -5.12 -4.19 3.59
CA PRO A 645 -4.39 -4.02 2.35
C PRO A 645 -5.33 -3.61 1.20
N TYR A 646 -4.92 -2.60 0.44
CA TYR A 646 -5.67 -2.07 -0.71
C TYR A 646 -4.88 -2.16 -2.00
N LEU A 647 -5.58 -2.48 -3.10
CA LEU A 647 -5.03 -2.32 -4.45
C LEU A 647 -4.81 -0.84 -4.77
N PRO A 648 -3.89 -0.51 -5.70
CA PRO A 648 -3.67 0.87 -6.16
C PRO A 648 -4.94 1.58 -6.64
N GLY A 649 -5.94 0.85 -7.13
CA GLY A 649 -7.23 1.39 -7.58
C GLY A 649 -8.24 1.69 -6.46
N VAL A 650 -7.91 1.49 -5.18
CA VAL A 650 -8.78 1.77 -4.04
C VAL A 650 -8.14 2.85 -3.17
N ILE A 651 -8.71 4.06 -3.22
CA ILE A 651 -8.10 5.27 -2.67
C ILE A 651 -8.88 5.75 -1.45
N GLU A 652 -8.19 5.91 -0.32
CA GLU A 652 -8.75 6.56 0.88
C GLU A 652 -8.95 8.06 0.64
N VAL A 653 -10.19 8.53 0.77
CA VAL A 653 -10.58 9.95 0.69
C VAL A 653 -11.42 10.39 1.90
N GLY A 654 -11.23 9.68 3.04
CA GLY A 654 -11.85 10.02 4.32
C GLY A 654 -11.67 11.50 4.68
N GLY A 655 -12.74 12.15 5.12
CA GLY A 655 -12.72 13.56 5.52
C GLY A 655 -12.87 14.58 4.39
N MET A 656 -13.14 14.17 3.14
CA MET A 656 -13.36 15.12 2.03
C MET A 656 -14.54 16.08 2.24
N HIS A 657 -15.45 15.75 3.16
CA HIS A 657 -16.59 16.59 3.53
C HIS A 657 -16.23 17.69 4.55
N ILE A 658 -15.11 17.55 5.25
CA ILE A 658 -14.64 18.48 6.28
C ILE A 658 -14.11 19.74 5.59
N LYS A 659 -14.63 20.90 5.99
CA LYS A 659 -14.31 22.19 5.37
C LYS A 659 -13.68 23.12 6.39
N GLU A 660 -12.93 24.10 5.89
CA GLU A 660 -12.46 25.21 6.73
C GLU A 660 -13.65 25.84 7.45
N PRO A 661 -13.53 26.06 8.78
CA PRO A 661 -14.66 26.49 9.59
C PRO A 661 -15.09 27.90 9.21
N LYS A 662 -16.41 28.10 9.11
CA LYS A 662 -17.02 29.42 8.87
C LYS A 662 -17.36 30.10 10.20
N PRO A 663 -17.44 31.44 10.24
CA PRO A 663 -17.95 32.15 11.41
C PRO A 663 -19.34 31.65 11.80
N LEU A 664 -19.52 31.34 13.08
CA LEU A 664 -20.81 30.89 13.60
C LEU A 664 -21.83 32.04 13.60
N PRO A 665 -23.14 31.74 13.49
CA PRO A 665 -24.19 32.72 13.75
C PRO A 665 -23.97 33.40 15.11
N LYS A 666 -24.18 34.73 15.17
CA LYS A 666 -23.80 35.54 16.34
C LYS A 666 -24.40 35.01 17.65
N ASP A 667 -25.65 34.57 17.62
CA ASP A 667 -26.34 34.02 18.78
C ASP A 667 -25.75 32.69 19.28
N LEU A 668 -25.10 31.93 18.40
CA LEU A 668 -24.41 30.69 18.71
C LEU A 668 -22.97 30.98 19.18
N GLN A 669 -22.29 31.91 18.51
CA GLN A 669 -20.97 32.41 18.89
C GLN A 669 -20.99 32.97 20.32
N ASP A 670 -21.89 33.91 20.60
CA ASP A 670 -22.04 34.53 21.92
C ASP A 670 -22.37 33.48 23.01
N TYR A 671 -23.15 32.44 22.65
CA TYR A 671 -23.49 31.36 23.58
C TYR A 671 -22.28 30.49 23.95
N ILE A 672 -21.43 30.18 22.97
CA ILE A 672 -20.21 29.38 23.15
C ILE A 672 -19.12 30.20 23.86
N ASP A 673 -18.95 31.47 23.51
CA ASP A 673 -17.92 32.33 24.09
C ASP A 673 -18.18 32.65 25.56
N SER A 674 -19.45 32.77 25.94
CA SER A 674 -19.85 32.97 27.34
C SER A 674 -19.80 31.70 28.20
N ALA A 675 -19.37 30.55 27.66
CA ALA A 675 -19.30 29.28 28.38
C ALA A 675 -17.97 29.10 29.12
N SER A 676 -17.85 29.65 30.34
CA SER A 676 -16.60 29.60 31.13
C SER A 676 -16.09 28.19 31.45
N HIS A 677 -16.98 27.20 31.54
CA HIS A 677 -16.64 25.79 31.79
C HIS A 677 -16.55 24.95 30.50
N GLY A 678 -16.68 25.59 29.33
CA GLY A 678 -16.73 24.95 28.02
C GLY A 678 -18.13 24.49 27.60
N VAL A 679 -18.19 23.94 26.39
CA VAL A 679 -19.41 23.52 25.71
C VAL A 679 -19.37 22.03 25.36
N ILE A 680 -20.51 21.37 25.52
CA ILE A 680 -20.77 20.02 25.00
C ILE A 680 -21.66 20.16 23.76
N PHE A 681 -21.25 19.55 22.66
CA PHE A 681 -22.11 19.42 21.48
C PHE A 681 -22.79 18.06 21.50
N PHE A 682 -24.11 18.00 21.26
CA PHE A 682 -24.90 16.77 21.27
C PHE A 682 -25.64 16.65 19.94
N SER A 683 -25.33 15.61 19.14
CA SER A 683 -25.99 15.35 17.87
C SER A 683 -26.07 13.85 17.53
N PHE A 684 -27.29 13.32 17.37
CA PHE A 684 -27.53 11.96 16.84
C PHE A 684 -27.78 11.94 15.32
N GLY A 685 -27.27 12.93 14.59
CA GLY A 685 -27.38 12.97 13.13
C GLY A 685 -28.79 13.30 12.63
N SER A 686 -29.12 12.89 11.41
CA SER A 686 -30.40 13.17 10.75
C SER A 686 -31.46 12.08 10.94
N ILE A 687 -31.06 10.85 11.26
CA ILE A 687 -31.95 9.69 11.30
C ILE A 687 -32.60 9.52 12.67
N ILE A 688 -31.85 9.72 13.76
CA ILE A 688 -32.36 9.54 15.11
C ILE A 688 -32.95 10.86 15.63
N ASN A 689 -34.25 10.84 15.93
CA ASN A 689 -34.92 11.94 16.62
C ASN A 689 -35.05 11.61 18.11
N LEU A 690 -34.50 12.46 18.98
CA LEU A 690 -34.57 12.30 20.44
C LEU A 690 -36.02 12.25 20.96
N SER A 691 -36.96 12.90 20.27
CA SER A 691 -38.39 12.86 20.65
C SER A 691 -39.02 11.48 20.47
N ASN A 692 -38.39 10.58 19.69
CA ASN A 692 -38.85 9.22 19.48
C ASN A 692 -38.28 8.23 20.53
N LEU A 693 -37.39 8.68 21.42
CA LEU A 693 -36.86 7.84 22.49
C LEU A 693 -37.89 7.64 23.59
N PRO A 694 -37.86 6.49 24.30
CA PRO A 694 -38.64 6.32 25.52
C PRO A 694 -38.35 7.45 26.51
N LYS A 695 -39.41 7.95 27.18
CA LYS A 695 -39.31 9.07 28.13
C LYS A 695 -38.24 8.85 29.20
N GLU A 696 -38.07 7.63 29.66
CA GLU A 696 -37.03 7.24 30.63
C GLU A 696 -35.61 7.54 30.13
N LYS A 697 -35.29 7.15 28.89
CA LYS A 697 -33.97 7.39 28.27
C LYS A 697 -33.75 8.87 27.98
N LEU A 698 -34.80 9.56 27.51
CA LEU A 698 -34.75 11.02 27.30
C LEU A 698 -34.51 11.78 28.61
N ASN A 699 -35.21 11.40 29.68
CA ASN A 699 -35.05 12.01 31.01
C ASN A 699 -33.66 11.74 31.58
N SER A 700 -33.07 10.58 31.33
CA SER A 700 -31.69 10.27 31.75
C SER A 700 -30.69 11.29 31.18
N PHE A 701 -30.83 11.67 29.90
CA PHE A 701 -30.02 12.73 29.30
C PHE A 701 -30.28 14.10 29.96
N LEU A 702 -31.54 14.51 30.05
CA LEU A 702 -31.90 15.84 30.53
C LEU A 702 -31.53 16.04 32.01
N ASN A 703 -31.69 15.02 32.85
CA ASN A 703 -31.34 15.04 34.27
C ASN A 703 -29.83 15.23 34.45
N VAL A 704 -29.00 14.44 33.75
CA VAL A 704 -27.54 14.62 33.80
C VAL A 704 -27.15 16.01 33.30
N ILE A 705 -27.64 16.40 32.11
CA ILE A 705 -27.31 17.70 31.50
C ILE A 705 -27.66 18.86 32.42
N SER A 706 -28.80 18.81 33.11
CA SER A 706 -29.24 19.88 34.02
C SER A 706 -28.29 20.17 35.18
N ARG A 707 -27.44 19.19 35.55
CA ARG A 707 -26.46 19.29 36.64
C ARG A 707 -25.06 19.69 36.15
N LEU A 708 -24.83 19.74 34.85
CA LEU A 708 -23.52 20.07 34.28
C LEU A 708 -23.21 21.55 34.39
N LYS A 709 -21.94 21.87 34.66
CA LYS A 709 -21.43 23.26 34.64
C LYS A 709 -21.23 23.76 33.21
N GLN A 710 -21.08 22.84 32.26
CA GLN A 710 -20.95 23.13 30.83
C GLN A 710 -22.28 23.58 30.25
N LYS A 711 -22.21 24.43 29.23
CA LYS A 711 -23.34 24.67 28.34
C LYS A 711 -23.44 23.54 27.33
N VAL A 712 -24.66 23.18 26.94
CA VAL A 712 -24.91 22.12 25.97
C VAL A 712 -25.64 22.70 24.76
N ILE A 713 -25.14 22.37 23.57
CA ILE A 713 -25.79 22.67 22.30
C ILE A 713 -26.30 21.34 21.73
N MET A 714 -27.61 21.25 21.48
CA MET A 714 -28.25 20.00 21.05
C MET A 714 -28.91 20.16 19.69
N LYS A 715 -28.59 19.28 18.74
CA LYS A 715 -29.35 19.15 17.49
C LYS A 715 -30.67 18.43 17.79
N TRP A 716 -31.72 19.19 18.03
CA TRP A 716 -33.03 18.66 18.41
C TRP A 716 -34.14 19.67 18.20
N VAL A 717 -35.34 19.16 17.90
CA VAL A 717 -36.59 19.92 17.94
C VAL A 717 -37.47 19.28 19.02
N PRO A 718 -37.44 19.80 20.26
CA PRO A 718 -38.24 19.25 21.34
C PRO A 718 -39.73 19.48 21.11
N ASP A 719 -40.55 18.59 21.65
CA ASP A 719 -41.97 18.88 21.82
C ASP A 719 -42.11 20.11 22.73
N LYS A 720 -43.09 20.98 22.41
CA LYS A 720 -43.40 22.17 23.20
C LYS A 720 -43.70 21.86 24.68
N SER A 721 -44.12 20.64 25.01
CA SER A 721 -44.36 20.22 26.39
C SER A 721 -43.08 19.99 27.22
N ILE A 722 -41.91 19.89 26.57
CA ILE A 722 -40.66 19.56 27.24
C ILE A 722 -40.01 20.83 27.79
N LYS A 723 -39.75 20.86 29.10
CA LYS A 723 -38.97 21.92 29.74
C LYS A 723 -37.48 21.64 29.56
N LEU A 724 -36.79 22.50 28.80
CA LEU A 724 -35.35 22.39 28.60
C LEU A 724 -34.58 22.86 29.84
N PRO A 725 -33.45 22.20 30.19
CA PRO A 725 -32.54 22.70 31.21
C PRO A 725 -31.99 24.09 30.87
N HIS A 726 -31.68 24.88 31.90
CA HIS A 726 -31.21 26.27 31.77
C HIS A 726 -29.88 26.42 30.99
N ASN A 727 -29.08 25.36 30.92
CA ASN A 727 -27.80 25.29 30.23
C ASN A 727 -27.88 24.65 28.84
N VAL A 728 -29.08 24.47 28.27
CA VAL A 728 -29.30 23.84 26.97
C VAL A 728 -29.78 24.84 25.92
N LYS A 729 -29.12 24.82 24.75
CA LYS A 729 -29.59 25.49 23.53
C LYS A 729 -29.86 24.45 22.45
N VAL A 730 -31.05 24.51 21.82
CA VAL A 730 -31.48 23.55 20.79
C VAL A 730 -31.51 24.21 19.41
N GLY A 731 -31.33 23.40 18.35
CA GLY A 731 -31.51 23.82 16.96
C GLY A 731 -31.89 22.65 16.06
N SER A 732 -32.76 22.91 15.07
CA SER A 732 -33.17 21.91 14.06
C SER A 732 -32.03 21.57 13.10
N TRP A 733 -31.24 22.58 12.74
CA TRP A 733 -30.04 22.48 11.94
C TRP A 733 -28.92 23.29 12.59
N LEU A 734 -27.75 22.68 12.77
CA LEU A 734 -26.60 23.29 13.43
C LEU A 734 -25.35 23.06 12.58
N PRO A 735 -24.47 24.06 12.42
CA PRO A 735 -23.24 23.92 11.65
C PRO A 735 -22.21 23.08 12.44
N GLN A 736 -22.39 21.75 12.40
CA GLN A 736 -21.62 20.79 13.21
C GLN A 736 -20.11 20.94 13.05
N ASN A 737 -19.60 20.98 11.82
CA ASN A 737 -18.18 21.23 11.51
C ASN A 737 -17.65 22.50 12.23
N ASP A 738 -18.37 23.61 12.12
CA ASP A 738 -17.95 24.91 12.66
C ASP A 738 -18.03 24.94 14.20
N ILE A 739 -19.03 24.27 14.78
CA ILE A 739 -19.14 24.11 16.24
C ILE A 739 -17.97 23.26 16.77
N LEU A 740 -17.71 22.11 16.14
CA LEU A 740 -16.61 21.22 16.53
C LEU A 740 -15.25 21.89 16.35
N ALA A 741 -15.09 22.81 15.39
CA ALA A 741 -13.87 23.60 15.25
C ALA A 741 -13.60 24.54 16.43
N HIS A 742 -14.63 24.93 17.19
CA HIS A 742 -14.48 25.94 18.25
C HIS A 742 -13.67 25.42 19.44
N SER A 743 -12.76 26.24 19.98
CA SER A 743 -11.84 25.88 21.07
C SER A 743 -12.54 25.59 22.41
N ASN A 744 -13.66 26.27 22.68
CA ASN A 744 -14.49 26.05 23.87
C ASN A 744 -15.29 24.74 23.86
N VAL A 745 -15.43 24.04 22.73
CA VAL A 745 -16.09 22.72 22.70
C VAL A 745 -15.15 21.67 23.29
N LYS A 746 -15.61 20.99 24.35
CA LYS A 746 -14.83 20.03 25.15
C LYS A 746 -15.18 18.58 24.89
N LEU A 747 -16.43 18.31 24.50
CA LEU A 747 -16.95 16.95 24.32
C LEU A 747 -17.99 16.96 23.20
N PHE A 748 -17.95 15.91 22.37
CA PHE A 748 -19.01 15.61 21.42
C PHE A 748 -19.77 14.35 21.82
N ILE A 749 -21.07 14.47 21.99
CA ILE A 749 -21.99 13.35 22.25
C ILE A 749 -22.71 13.01 20.94
N THR A 750 -22.53 11.78 20.46
CA THR A 750 -23.07 11.39 19.17
C THR A 750 -23.54 9.94 19.13
N HIS A 751 -24.16 9.54 18.02
CA HIS A 751 -24.59 8.18 17.77
C HIS A 751 -23.46 7.31 17.18
N GLY A 752 -22.32 7.90 16.82
CA GLY A 752 -21.16 7.17 16.30
C GLY A 752 -21.13 6.99 14.78
N GLY A 753 -21.95 7.72 14.03
CA GLY A 753 -21.89 7.71 12.56
C GLY A 753 -20.53 8.20 12.03
N LEU A 754 -20.07 7.65 10.91
CA LEU A 754 -18.71 7.85 10.38
C LEU A 754 -18.31 9.33 10.26
N HIS A 755 -19.09 10.18 9.58
CA HIS A 755 -18.77 11.61 9.44
C HIS A 755 -18.65 12.34 10.78
N SER A 756 -19.52 12.01 11.75
CA SER A 756 -19.43 12.58 13.10
C SER A 756 -18.10 12.22 13.77
N ILE A 757 -17.62 11.00 13.60
CA ILE A 757 -16.33 10.57 14.16
C ILE A 757 -15.18 11.23 13.41
N GLU A 758 -15.24 11.33 12.09
CA GLU A 758 -14.21 12.00 11.28
C GLU A 758 -14.07 13.49 11.66
N GLU A 759 -15.17 14.23 11.80
CA GLU A 759 -15.12 15.63 12.24
C GLU A 759 -14.60 15.76 13.68
N ALA A 760 -15.01 14.85 14.58
CA ALA A 760 -14.54 14.85 15.96
C ALA A 760 -13.03 14.61 16.05
N VAL A 761 -12.52 13.60 15.33
CA VAL A 761 -11.09 13.29 15.25
C VAL A 761 -10.35 14.43 14.59
N TYR A 762 -10.87 14.96 13.48
CA TYR A 762 -10.24 16.09 12.78
C TYR A 762 -10.03 17.27 13.73
N TYR A 763 -11.02 17.66 14.54
CA TYR A 763 -10.89 18.78 15.49
C TYR A 763 -10.34 18.39 16.88
N GLY A 764 -9.92 17.13 17.05
CA GLY A 764 -9.38 16.61 18.30
C GLY A 764 -10.35 16.73 19.46
N LYS A 765 -11.60 16.30 19.27
CA LYS A 765 -12.66 16.34 20.29
C LYS A 765 -12.89 14.94 20.86
N PRO A 766 -12.83 14.77 22.20
CA PRO A 766 -13.30 13.57 22.85
C PRO A 766 -14.77 13.26 22.51
N VAL A 767 -15.11 11.97 22.50
CA VAL A 767 -16.43 11.50 22.07
C VAL A 767 -17.10 10.61 23.13
N ILE A 768 -18.40 10.81 23.34
CA ILE A 768 -19.26 9.78 23.94
C ILE A 768 -20.24 9.32 22.87
N GLY A 769 -20.23 8.03 22.58
CA GLY A 769 -21.04 7.43 21.53
C GLY A 769 -22.13 6.52 22.07
N ILE A 770 -23.33 6.68 21.52
CA ILE A 770 -24.51 5.89 21.85
C ILE A 770 -25.05 5.28 20.55
N PRO A 771 -24.55 4.11 20.10
CA PRO A 771 -24.91 3.54 18.82
C PRO A 771 -26.29 2.88 18.83
N PHE A 772 -26.97 2.98 17.70
CA PHE A 772 -28.32 2.41 17.49
C PHE A 772 -28.33 1.30 16.44
N PHE A 773 -27.60 1.44 15.32
CA PHE A 773 -27.60 0.46 14.22
C PHE A 773 -26.38 0.60 13.30
N ALA A 774 -26.25 -0.29 12.31
CA ALA A 774 -25.20 -0.31 11.28
C ALA A 774 -23.77 -0.25 11.85
N ASP A 775 -22.90 0.56 11.24
CA ASP A 775 -21.47 0.72 11.51
C ASP A 775 -21.17 1.46 12.83
N GLN A 776 -22.16 2.15 13.39
CA GLN A 776 -22.01 3.03 14.56
C GLN A 776 -21.33 2.36 15.75
N ARG A 777 -21.70 1.11 16.04
CA ARG A 777 -21.09 0.36 17.16
C ARG A 777 -19.63 0.05 16.88
N SER A 778 -19.30 -0.37 15.67
CA SER A 778 -17.92 -0.68 15.27
C SER A 778 -17.04 0.57 15.32
N ASN A 779 -17.55 1.72 14.83
CA ASN A 779 -16.86 3.00 14.92
C ASN A 779 -16.58 3.38 16.39
N MET A 780 -17.58 3.25 17.27
CA MET A 780 -17.41 3.59 18.69
C MET A 780 -16.51 2.64 19.46
N LYS A 781 -16.43 1.37 19.06
CA LYS A 781 -15.39 0.47 19.58
C LYS A 781 -13.99 0.92 19.15
N GLY A 782 -13.83 1.40 17.92
CA GLY A 782 -12.58 2.02 17.47
C GLY A 782 -12.22 3.26 18.30
N VAL A 783 -13.20 4.11 18.62
CA VAL A 783 -13.03 5.29 19.48
C VAL A 783 -12.53 4.90 20.88
N GLU A 784 -13.18 3.90 21.49
CA GLU A 784 -12.83 3.42 22.83
C GLU A 784 -11.48 2.71 22.86
N LYS A 785 -11.19 1.84 21.87
CA LYS A 785 -9.89 1.17 21.68
C LYS A 785 -8.75 2.20 21.62
N ASN A 786 -8.96 3.29 20.89
CA ASN A 786 -7.97 4.36 20.73
C ASN A 786 -7.93 5.35 21.92
N GLY A 787 -8.79 5.16 22.93
CA GLY A 787 -8.77 5.89 24.20
C GLY A 787 -9.23 7.35 24.14
N TYR A 788 -9.87 7.78 23.05
CA TYR A 788 -10.36 9.17 22.91
C TYR A 788 -11.86 9.33 23.11
N GLY A 789 -12.55 8.27 23.55
CA GLY A 789 -13.95 8.36 23.92
C GLY A 789 -14.50 7.12 24.63
N LYS A 790 -15.80 7.14 24.89
CA LYS A 790 -16.55 6.06 25.57
C LYS A 790 -17.73 5.59 24.73
N LEU A 791 -17.97 4.28 24.75
CA LEU A 791 -19.16 3.66 24.19
C LEU A 791 -20.17 3.38 25.31
N ILE A 792 -21.43 3.80 25.12
CA ILE A 792 -22.55 3.39 25.97
C ILE A 792 -23.59 2.73 25.08
N THR A 793 -23.85 1.44 25.26
CA THR A 793 -24.89 0.81 24.44
C THR A 793 -26.29 1.28 24.86
N TYR A 794 -27.23 1.25 23.94
CA TYR A 794 -28.62 1.66 24.21
C TYR A 794 -29.25 0.96 25.43
N ASN A 795 -28.90 -0.30 25.65
CA ASN A 795 -29.39 -1.10 26.78
C ASN A 795 -28.77 -0.66 28.11
N GLU A 796 -27.49 -0.32 28.12
CA GLU A 796 -26.75 0.13 29.31
C GLU A 796 -26.98 1.62 29.64
N LEU A 797 -27.64 2.36 28.75
CA LEU A 797 -27.90 3.78 28.92
C LEU A 797 -28.83 4.03 30.13
N THR A 798 -28.29 4.56 31.21
CA THR A 798 -29.01 5.02 32.41
C THR A 798 -28.52 6.42 32.78
N GLU A 799 -29.22 7.09 33.70
CA GLU A 799 -28.76 8.38 34.22
C GLU A 799 -27.36 8.26 34.85
N GLU A 800 -27.09 7.16 35.55
CA GLU A 800 -25.79 6.89 36.18
C GLU A 800 -24.70 6.61 35.15
N SER A 801 -24.91 5.68 34.20
CA SER A 801 -23.88 5.32 33.23
C SER A 801 -23.54 6.50 32.30
N PHE A 802 -24.54 7.29 31.90
CA PHE A 802 -24.32 8.50 31.12
C PHE A 802 -23.62 9.60 31.92
N GLY A 803 -24.04 9.82 33.18
CA GLY A 803 -23.41 10.79 34.08
C GLY A 803 -21.93 10.49 34.32
N ASN A 804 -21.61 9.24 34.66
CA ASN A 804 -20.25 8.79 34.92
C ASN A 804 -19.37 8.95 33.66
N ALA A 805 -19.87 8.60 32.48
CA ALA A 805 -19.10 8.76 31.24
C ALA A 805 -18.83 10.24 30.91
N VAL A 806 -19.81 11.13 31.09
CA VAL A 806 -19.64 12.57 30.88
C VAL A 806 -18.60 13.15 31.84
N GLU A 807 -18.68 12.78 33.12
CA GLU A 807 -17.72 13.21 34.14
C GLU A 807 -16.30 12.70 33.83
N GLU A 808 -16.15 11.41 33.53
CA GLU A 808 -14.86 10.79 33.22
C GLU A 808 -14.20 11.46 32.00
N VAL A 809 -14.93 11.61 30.89
CA VAL A 809 -14.36 12.15 29.64
C VAL A 809 -13.99 13.64 29.76
N ILE A 810 -14.74 14.42 30.55
CA ILE A 810 -14.45 15.85 30.73
C ILE A 810 -13.31 16.08 31.72
N THR A 811 -13.19 15.25 32.76
CA THR A 811 -12.22 15.47 33.85
C THR A 811 -10.87 14.78 33.63
N ASN A 812 -10.85 13.64 32.91
CA ASN A 812 -9.61 12.92 32.62
C ASN A 812 -8.92 13.50 31.36
N PRO A 813 -7.74 14.15 31.50
CA PRO A 813 -7.05 14.78 30.36
C PRO A 813 -6.63 13.78 29.28
N THR A 814 -6.49 12.49 29.61
CA THR A 814 -6.07 11.45 28.68
C THR A 814 -6.97 11.38 27.44
N PHE A 815 -8.29 11.55 27.58
CA PHE A 815 -9.20 11.54 26.43
C PHE A 815 -8.91 12.69 25.47
N LYS A 816 -8.63 13.88 26.02
CA LYS A 816 -8.27 15.05 25.24
C LYS A 816 -6.92 14.84 24.56
N ASP A 817 -5.90 14.38 25.29
CA ASP A 817 -4.57 14.13 24.74
C ASP A 817 -4.61 13.09 23.61
N LYS A 818 -5.32 11.97 23.83
CA LYS A 818 -5.53 10.94 22.80
C LYS A 818 -6.30 11.47 21.60
N SER A 819 -7.34 12.30 21.81
CA SER A 819 -8.05 12.93 20.68
C SER A 819 -7.17 13.88 19.88
N MET A 820 -6.23 14.59 20.52
CA MET A 820 -5.29 15.48 19.85
C MET A 820 -4.23 14.70 19.05
N ILE A 821 -3.74 13.58 19.59
CA ILE A 821 -2.86 12.66 18.85
C ILE A 821 -3.57 12.15 17.59
N GLN A 822 -4.83 11.69 17.72
CA GLN A 822 -5.59 11.23 16.56
C GLN A 822 -5.88 12.34 15.55
N SER A 823 -6.11 13.58 16.02
CA SER A 823 -6.25 14.75 15.15
C SER A 823 -4.97 15.03 14.35
N GLN A 824 -3.80 14.94 15.00
CA GLN A 824 -2.51 15.13 14.34
C GLN A 824 -2.30 14.07 13.26
N VAL A 825 -2.49 12.79 13.60
CA VAL A 825 -2.36 11.67 12.64
C VAL A 825 -3.35 11.81 11.48
N TYR A 826 -4.60 12.17 11.75
CA TYR A 826 -5.63 12.34 10.72
C TYR A 826 -5.31 13.50 9.77
N ARG A 827 -4.67 14.57 10.25
CA ARG A 827 -4.34 15.76 9.45
C ARG A 827 -2.99 15.67 8.75
N ASP A 828 -2.07 14.81 9.21
CA ASP A 828 -0.74 14.62 8.62
C ASP A 828 -0.86 13.79 7.32
N GLN A 829 -1.26 14.47 6.26
CA GLN A 829 -1.42 13.91 4.92
C GLN A 829 -0.77 14.85 3.88
N PRO A 830 -0.12 14.33 2.82
CA PRO A 830 0.60 15.16 1.86
C PRO A 830 -0.34 15.94 0.91
N MET A 831 -1.59 15.49 0.79
CA MET A 831 -2.59 16.04 -0.11
C MET A 831 -3.95 15.96 0.58
N LYS A 832 -4.76 17.04 0.50
CA LYS A 832 -6.11 17.06 1.08
C LYS A 832 -6.99 15.97 0.45
N PRO A 833 -7.91 15.35 1.20
CA PRO A 833 -8.73 14.25 0.67
C PRO A 833 -9.54 14.60 -0.58
N LEU A 834 -10.08 15.81 -0.67
CA LEU A 834 -10.82 16.27 -1.86
C LEU A 834 -9.90 16.43 -3.08
N ASP A 835 -8.73 17.05 -2.93
CA ASP A 835 -7.76 17.21 -4.01
C ASP A 835 -7.27 15.85 -4.52
N ARG A 836 -7.10 14.89 -3.60
CA ARG A 836 -6.78 13.50 -3.93
C ARG A 836 -7.89 12.82 -4.74
N ALA A 837 -9.14 12.99 -4.35
CA ALA A 837 -10.28 12.47 -5.10
C ALA A 837 -10.30 13.02 -6.53
N VAL A 838 -10.12 14.34 -6.68
CA VAL A 838 -10.06 15.01 -7.99
C VAL A 838 -8.89 14.48 -8.82
N TYR A 839 -7.68 14.40 -8.26
CA TYR A 839 -6.50 13.88 -8.95
C TYR A 839 -6.77 12.49 -9.55
N TRP A 840 -7.33 11.57 -8.77
CA TRP A 840 -7.56 10.20 -9.23
C TRP A 840 -8.72 10.07 -10.21
N ILE A 841 -9.77 10.90 -10.06
CA ILE A 841 -10.84 11.01 -11.04
C ILE A 841 -10.27 11.44 -12.40
N GLU A 842 -9.45 12.49 -12.41
CA GLU A 842 -8.78 12.95 -13.62
C GLU A 842 -7.77 11.91 -14.14
N TYR A 843 -7.05 11.21 -13.26
CA TYR A 843 -6.14 10.13 -13.63
C TYR A 843 -6.86 9.04 -14.44
N VAL A 844 -8.08 8.65 -14.03
CA VAL A 844 -8.89 7.68 -14.76
C VAL A 844 -9.24 8.17 -16.17
N ILE A 845 -9.59 9.46 -16.31
CA ILE A 845 -9.88 10.08 -17.60
C ILE A 845 -8.61 10.13 -18.48
N ARG A 846 -7.49 10.61 -17.93
CA ARG A 846 -6.20 10.74 -18.63
C ARG A 846 -5.63 9.40 -19.10
N ASN A 847 -5.99 8.31 -18.42
CA ASN A 847 -5.40 6.99 -18.63
C ASN A 847 -6.43 5.94 -19.12
N ASP A 848 -7.43 6.35 -19.89
CA ASP A 848 -8.39 5.44 -20.57
C ASP A 848 -8.99 4.36 -19.63
N GLY A 849 -9.49 4.80 -18.48
CA GLY A 849 -10.10 3.91 -17.49
C GLY A 849 -9.11 3.19 -16.57
N ALA A 850 -7.83 3.56 -16.57
CA ALA A 850 -6.80 3.15 -15.60
C ALA A 850 -6.67 1.63 -15.39
N LYS A 851 -6.69 0.86 -16.48
CA LYS A 851 -6.69 -0.62 -16.46
C LYS A 851 -5.53 -1.25 -15.67
N TYR A 852 -4.42 -0.54 -15.51
CA TYR A 852 -3.21 -0.97 -14.80
C TYR A 852 -3.32 -0.91 -13.26
N LEU A 853 -4.37 -0.30 -12.71
CA LEU A 853 -4.63 -0.33 -11.27
C LEU A 853 -5.35 -1.61 -10.82
N LYS A 854 -5.77 -2.43 -11.79
CA LYS A 854 -6.57 -3.64 -11.59
C LYS A 854 -5.70 -4.85 -11.26
N SER A 855 -6.26 -5.74 -10.44
CA SER A 855 -5.62 -7.00 -10.06
C SER A 855 -5.73 -8.05 -11.17
N ASP A 856 -4.67 -8.85 -11.34
CA ASP A 856 -4.67 -10.03 -12.22
C ASP A 856 -5.66 -11.12 -11.76
N SER A 857 -6.16 -11.03 -10.52
CA SER A 857 -7.18 -11.95 -10.02
C SER A 857 -8.55 -11.83 -10.71
N ILE A 858 -8.79 -10.79 -11.53
CA ILE A 858 -10.08 -10.59 -12.23
C ILE A 858 -10.50 -11.80 -13.07
N GLY A 859 -9.53 -12.50 -13.66
CA GLY A 859 -9.79 -13.67 -14.51
C GLY A 859 -10.05 -14.98 -13.74
N LEU A 860 -9.90 -14.99 -12.41
CA LEU A 860 -9.96 -16.22 -11.62
C LEU A 860 -11.39 -16.51 -11.14
N ASN A 861 -11.81 -17.77 -11.24
CA ASN A 861 -13.01 -18.23 -10.56
C ASN A 861 -12.76 -18.44 -9.05
N THR A 862 -13.83 -18.63 -8.27
CA THR A 862 -13.76 -18.80 -6.81
C THR A 862 -12.82 -19.92 -6.37
N ALA A 863 -12.81 -21.07 -7.07
CA ALA A 863 -11.94 -22.20 -6.71
C ALA A 863 -10.47 -21.86 -6.95
N GLN A 864 -10.17 -21.15 -8.04
CA GLN A 864 -8.81 -20.71 -8.38
C GLN A 864 -8.31 -19.61 -7.44
N TYR A 865 -9.15 -18.62 -7.15
CA TYR A 865 -8.82 -17.48 -6.28
C TYR A 865 -8.42 -17.94 -4.88
N PHE A 866 -9.20 -18.87 -4.30
CA PHE A 866 -8.96 -19.45 -2.98
C PHE A 866 -8.05 -20.70 -2.98
N LEU A 867 -7.49 -21.09 -4.13
CA LEU A 867 -6.63 -22.26 -4.29
C LEU A 867 -7.27 -23.59 -3.87
N PHE A 868 -8.60 -23.73 -3.96
CA PHE A 868 -9.29 -24.98 -3.65
C PHE A 868 -8.92 -26.11 -4.61
N ASP A 869 -8.70 -25.78 -5.88
CA ASP A 869 -8.22 -26.70 -6.92
C ASP A 869 -6.83 -27.27 -6.58
N ILE A 870 -5.88 -26.40 -6.23
CA ILE A 870 -4.52 -26.79 -5.82
C ILE A 870 -4.53 -27.56 -4.50
N THR A 871 -5.29 -27.09 -3.51
CA THR A 871 -5.41 -27.76 -2.21
C THR A 871 -5.93 -29.19 -2.37
N LEU A 872 -6.97 -29.39 -3.19
CA LEU A 872 -7.52 -30.71 -3.48
C LEU A 872 -6.49 -31.61 -4.18
N PHE A 873 -5.76 -31.08 -5.16
CA PHE A 873 -4.70 -31.83 -5.84
C PHE A 873 -3.61 -32.31 -4.86
N LEU A 874 -3.09 -31.41 -4.02
CA LEU A 874 -2.06 -31.73 -3.02
C LEU A 874 -2.57 -32.74 -1.98
N PHE A 875 -3.82 -32.61 -1.55
CA PHE A 875 -4.45 -33.56 -0.63
C PHE A 875 -4.53 -34.96 -1.26
N LEU A 876 -5.07 -35.08 -2.48
CA LEU A 876 -5.18 -36.36 -3.18
C LEU A 876 -3.80 -36.99 -3.41
N LEU A 877 -2.81 -36.19 -3.80
CA LEU A 877 -1.43 -36.66 -3.97
C LEU A 877 -0.86 -37.22 -2.65
N THR A 878 -1.10 -36.54 -1.53
CA THR A 878 -0.68 -36.97 -0.20
C THR A 878 -1.34 -38.30 0.18
N VAL A 879 -2.64 -38.45 -0.07
CA VAL A 879 -3.38 -39.70 0.17
C VAL A 879 -2.83 -40.85 -0.67
N ILE A 880 -2.54 -40.62 -1.96
CA ILE A 880 -1.97 -41.63 -2.86
C ILE A 880 -0.59 -42.07 -2.38
N ILE A 881 0.28 -41.12 -2.00
CA ILE A 881 1.62 -41.43 -1.48
C ILE A 881 1.51 -42.24 -0.18
N ALA A 882 0.65 -41.81 0.76
CA ALA A 882 0.43 -42.54 2.01
C ALA A 882 -0.07 -43.97 1.76
N TRP A 883 -0.97 -44.16 0.80
CA TRP A 883 -1.45 -45.48 0.39
C TRP A 883 -0.35 -46.34 -0.24
N LEU A 884 0.50 -45.76 -1.11
CA LEU A 884 1.65 -46.47 -1.71
C LEU A 884 2.68 -46.88 -0.66
N VAL A 885 2.99 -45.98 0.29
CA VAL A 885 3.89 -46.28 1.42
C VAL A 885 3.30 -47.40 2.26
N TYR A 886 2.02 -47.32 2.64
CA TYR A 886 1.32 -48.38 3.37
C TYR A 886 1.39 -49.72 2.63
N ARG A 887 1.10 -49.76 1.32
CA ARG A 887 1.19 -50.97 0.50
C ARG A 887 2.62 -51.51 0.42
N GLY A 888 3.61 -50.62 0.29
CA GLY A 888 5.03 -50.96 0.31
C GLY A 888 5.44 -51.60 1.64
N THR A 889 5.09 -50.97 2.75
CA THR A 889 5.34 -51.47 4.11
C THR A 889 4.65 -52.81 4.33
N VAL A 890 3.36 -52.96 3.99
CA VAL A 890 2.64 -54.25 4.11
C VAL A 890 3.31 -55.35 3.29
N LYS A 891 3.76 -55.06 2.06
CA LYS A 891 4.45 -56.04 1.20
C LYS A 891 5.83 -56.43 1.74
N ILE A 892 6.56 -55.50 2.33
CA ILE A 892 7.86 -55.76 2.97
C ILE A 892 7.63 -56.59 4.25
N SER A 893 6.71 -56.16 5.11
CA SER A 893 6.36 -56.88 6.34
C SER A 893 5.85 -58.29 6.05
N SER A 894 5.02 -58.49 5.02
CA SER A 894 4.55 -59.84 4.65
C SER A 894 5.69 -60.74 4.19
N LYS A 895 6.71 -60.20 3.50
CA LYS A 895 7.90 -60.96 3.10
C LYS A 895 8.82 -61.30 4.28
N CYS A 896 8.92 -60.40 5.26
CA CYS A 896 9.69 -60.64 6.49
C CYS A 896 9.02 -61.64 7.45
N ILE A 897 7.72 -61.89 7.31
CA ILE A 897 6.99 -62.91 8.09
C ILE A 897 7.07 -64.30 7.42
N THR A 898 7.29 -64.35 6.09
CA THR A 898 7.38 -65.60 5.32
C THR A 898 8.80 -66.14 5.13
N ASN A 899 9.82 -65.40 5.55
CA ASN A 899 11.22 -65.85 5.67
C ASN A 899 11.56 -66.01 7.14
#